data_AF-A0A9X6UC03-F1
#
_entry.id   AF-A0A9X6UC03-F1
#
_cell.length_a   1.000
_cell.length_b   1.000
_cell.length_c   1.000
_cell.angle_alpha   90.00
_cell.angle_beta   90.00
_cell.angle_gamma   90.00
#
_symmetry.space_group_name_H-M   'P 1'
#
loop_
_entity.id
_entity.type
_entity.pdbx_description
1 polymer ?
#
loop_
_entity_poly.entity_id
_entity_poly.type
_entity_poly.pdbx_seq_one_letter_code
_entity_poly.pdbx_strand_id
1 'polypeptide(L)'
;MQSSNYIQGNIVMNNQDVHSKIVEYANLHLQSIRRLHITVEVIDKNDKVIETIQGLSTGGNINIEGGSLIRRTGSLSFVLFDSLLPRRQSLLWMTNKLRVYAGIENLATQDNTVTHFCLGTFFITEPSISIGNDSRSITIDLQDYMMKWEDSPLENKVVIPAGTPIHIAMSMVLNQNGEFNTSIEWTDLTVPYALEFNEGQNVIDIITKIRDLYMDWEAFYDVSGKFIFRKMKIQKKGGEPIMWNFSDEGDLITSFSETFSYKSVKNKVVVVGQVNSETGITPKADSSITNKESPFHEDEIGLRKMVVSDGNYSSPEQCQSRARFELFKNSNMQEKLNIDSLPIYYLDANNVILVTNHATKELEEYLVESISIGLGVSDTMQIGCHKMYYDTAFDGEDASEKYKEAIELVIDGIENKGWLSLGEKRIKDFYGLEGNKSKIVIRFEHQSVGGTTAYVTGYLGFDIQTLTIDLADFGTGVGESGDNELGKGDHNDRILGHEMVHAVMNNAFGMDKTMYMQEWFKEGSGEFIHGADERLKTIIVEGGKISDTRLNALIARATRLLNGGQWESLSDDYGAGYIIMKYLDKNLSSGKTMKDIMKHIKDSDKKGYKANELIKDAIVAHTPFGTFTDFVNNFSANAVNYVKTGVSLNLTGDELDTGSIGGSDHRGTVPLNAEDIFKNSEANGIISYGFSIEFDRP
;
A
#
# COMPACT_ATOMS: atom_id res chain seq x y z
N MET A 1 -6.20 -25.85 19.51
CA MET A 1 -7.19 -25.15 20.35
C MET A 1 -8.30 -24.69 19.43
N GLN A 2 -9.56 -25.05 19.72
CA GLN A 2 -10.71 -24.40 19.06
C GLN A 2 -10.63 -22.90 19.40
N SER A 3 -10.94 -22.03 18.43
CA SER A 3 -10.99 -20.59 18.67
C SER A 3 -12.06 -20.29 19.71
N SER A 4 -11.64 -19.64 20.78
CA SER A 4 -12.44 -19.28 21.94
C SER A 4 -12.72 -17.78 21.92
N ASN A 5 -13.27 -17.24 20.82
CA ASN A 5 -13.69 -15.84 20.83
C ASN A 5 -15.03 -15.76 21.56
N TYR A 6 -15.03 -15.10 22.72
CA TYR A 6 -16.19 -14.97 23.59
C TYR A 6 -16.71 -13.54 23.70
N ILE A 7 -16.22 -12.61 22.86
CA ILE A 7 -16.75 -11.25 22.87
C ILE A 7 -18.22 -11.28 22.45
N GLN A 8 -19.10 -10.91 23.38
CA GLN A 8 -20.52 -10.72 23.15
C GLN A 8 -20.83 -9.21 23.09
N GLY A 9 -21.71 -8.82 22.17
CA GLY A 9 -22.14 -7.44 21.98
C GLY A 9 -21.54 -6.77 20.73
N ASN A 10 -21.55 -5.45 20.71
CA ASN A 10 -21.05 -4.64 19.60
C ASN A 10 -19.54 -4.44 19.73
N ILE A 11 -18.80 -4.45 18.62
CA ILE A 11 -17.37 -4.17 18.59
C ILE A 11 -17.14 -2.94 17.71
N VAL A 12 -16.37 -1.98 18.22
CA VAL A 12 -15.97 -0.75 17.52
C VAL A 12 -14.47 -0.83 17.29
N MET A 13 -14.06 -0.91 16.01
CA MET A 13 -12.68 -1.27 15.64
C MET A 13 -11.86 -0.10 15.10
N ASN A 14 -12.50 0.97 14.62
CA ASN A 14 -11.82 2.12 14.03
C ASN A 14 -12.69 3.39 14.07
N ASN A 15 -12.11 4.54 13.71
CA ASN A 15 -12.81 5.82 13.69
C ASN A 15 -13.95 5.89 12.65
N GLN A 16 -13.89 5.13 11.55
CA GLN A 16 -14.99 5.11 10.57
C GLN A 16 -16.26 4.49 11.17
N ASP A 17 -16.13 3.41 11.94
CA ASP A 17 -17.24 2.82 12.70
C ASP A 17 -17.87 3.87 13.62
N VAL A 18 -17.01 4.63 14.31
CA VAL A 18 -17.39 5.70 15.24
C VAL A 18 -18.14 6.82 14.52
N HIS A 19 -17.62 7.34 13.40
CA HIS A 19 -18.20 8.46 12.66
C HIS A 19 -19.67 8.23 12.29
N SER A 20 -20.02 7.00 11.93
CA SER A 20 -21.41 6.65 11.57
C SER A 20 -22.39 6.64 12.76
N LYS A 21 -21.88 6.57 13.99
CA LYS A 21 -22.66 6.32 15.22
C LYS A 21 -22.24 7.19 16.42
N ILE A 22 -21.58 8.33 16.18
CA ILE A 22 -21.03 9.21 17.24
C ILE A 22 -22.07 9.48 18.34
N VAL A 23 -23.30 9.86 17.97
CA VAL A 23 -24.36 10.18 18.93
C VAL A 23 -24.75 8.99 19.81
N GLU A 24 -24.81 7.79 19.22
CA GLU A 24 -25.12 6.56 19.96
C GLU A 24 -24.03 6.25 20.99
N TYR A 25 -22.77 6.33 20.57
CA TYR A 25 -21.63 6.08 21.45
C TYR A 25 -21.42 7.16 22.50
N ALA A 26 -21.72 8.42 22.18
CA ALA A 26 -21.72 9.51 23.16
C ALA A 26 -22.74 9.23 24.27
N ASN A 27 -23.98 8.92 23.93
CA ASN A 27 -25.04 8.62 24.90
C ASN A 27 -24.69 7.45 25.83
N LEU A 28 -24.00 6.43 25.31
CA LEU A 28 -23.51 5.31 26.12
C LEU A 28 -22.53 5.75 27.22
N HIS A 29 -21.70 6.75 26.93
CA HIS A 29 -20.79 7.34 27.90
C HIS A 29 -21.52 8.29 28.87
N LEU A 30 -22.61 8.95 28.47
CA LEU A 30 -23.33 9.89 29.34
C LEU A 30 -24.23 9.23 30.41
N GLN A 31 -24.33 7.90 30.42
CA GLN A 31 -25.09 7.17 31.43
C GLN A 31 -24.57 7.47 32.84
N SER A 32 -25.48 7.68 33.79
CA SER A 32 -25.13 7.98 35.19
C SER A 32 -24.32 6.88 35.88
N ILE A 33 -24.42 5.64 35.38
CA ILE A 33 -23.65 4.49 35.84
C ILE A 33 -22.99 3.85 34.62
N ARG A 34 -21.66 3.72 34.63
CA ARG A 34 -20.91 2.98 33.61
C ARG A 34 -20.46 1.64 34.20
N ARG A 35 -20.98 0.54 33.66
CA ARG A 35 -20.45 -0.80 33.96
C ARG A 35 -19.39 -1.13 32.92
N LEU A 36 -18.15 -1.22 33.39
CA LEU A 36 -16.96 -1.33 32.54
C LEU A 36 -16.49 -2.78 32.41
N HIS A 37 -16.12 -3.14 31.19
CA HIS A 37 -15.59 -4.46 30.85
C HIS A 37 -14.24 -4.30 30.14
N ILE A 38 -13.14 -4.56 30.83
CA ILE A 38 -11.84 -4.67 30.14
C ILE A 38 -11.72 -6.08 29.57
N THR A 39 -11.60 -6.15 28.26
CA THR A 39 -11.52 -7.40 27.50
C THR A 39 -10.23 -7.41 26.69
N VAL A 40 -9.49 -8.51 26.74
CA VAL A 40 -8.22 -8.67 26.02
C VAL A 40 -8.29 -9.91 25.13
N GLU A 41 -8.28 -9.72 23.82
CA GLU A 41 -8.09 -10.84 22.88
C GLU A 41 -6.61 -11.17 22.78
N VAL A 42 -6.29 -12.46 22.87
CA VAL A 42 -4.97 -13.00 22.61
C VAL A 42 -4.95 -13.56 21.20
N ILE A 43 -4.08 -13.01 20.37
CA ILE A 43 -3.99 -13.30 18.94
C ILE A 43 -2.66 -14.03 18.69
N ASP A 44 -2.71 -15.16 18.00
CA ASP A 44 -1.49 -15.91 17.66
C ASP A 44 -0.74 -15.29 16.46
N LYS A 45 0.43 -15.86 16.15
CA LYS A 45 1.27 -15.43 15.03
C LYS A 45 0.63 -15.54 13.63
N ASN A 46 -0.49 -16.24 13.50
CA ASN A 46 -1.24 -16.36 12.24
C ASN A 46 -2.48 -15.46 12.24
N ASP A 47 -2.50 -14.44 13.12
CA ASP A 47 -3.60 -13.50 13.33
C ASP A 47 -4.93 -14.16 13.72
N LYS A 48 -4.86 -15.34 14.35
CA LYS A 48 -6.04 -16.02 14.88
C LYS A 48 -6.23 -15.71 16.35
N VAL A 49 -7.44 -15.32 16.74
CA VAL A 49 -7.83 -15.21 18.16
C VAL A 49 -7.83 -16.61 18.79
N ILE A 50 -6.98 -16.80 19.80
CA ILE A 50 -6.83 -18.07 20.53
C ILE A 50 -7.49 -18.06 21.90
N GLU A 51 -7.66 -16.89 22.53
CA GLU A 51 -8.31 -16.74 23.82
C GLU A 51 -8.85 -15.32 24.00
N THR A 52 -9.87 -15.16 24.85
CA THR A 52 -10.37 -13.86 25.31
C THR A 52 -10.30 -13.80 26.84
N ILE A 53 -9.49 -12.88 27.37
CA ILE A 53 -9.33 -12.66 28.81
C ILE A 53 -10.27 -11.54 29.25
N GLN A 54 -11.14 -11.82 30.22
CA GLN A 54 -12.02 -10.82 30.85
C GLN A 54 -12.02 -11.04 32.38
N GLY A 55 -12.03 -9.95 33.15
CA GLY A 55 -12.13 -10.02 34.62
C GLY A 55 -10.86 -10.45 35.36
N LEU A 56 -9.76 -10.73 34.66
CA LEU A 56 -8.45 -11.03 35.27
C LEU A 56 -7.51 -9.81 35.34
N SER A 57 -7.77 -8.79 34.53
CA SER A 57 -7.02 -7.54 34.57
C SER A 57 -7.31 -6.80 35.88
N THR A 58 -6.26 -6.27 36.48
CA THR A 58 -6.25 -5.58 37.78
C THR A 58 -5.92 -4.09 37.63
N GLY A 59 -5.56 -3.66 36.43
CA GLY A 59 -5.19 -2.29 36.13
C GLY A 59 -4.31 -2.21 34.89
N GLY A 60 -3.90 -0.99 34.56
CA GLY A 60 -3.13 -0.71 33.36
C GLY A 60 -3.45 0.66 32.80
N ASN A 61 -2.79 1.02 31.72
CA ASN A 61 -3.07 2.23 30.98
C ASN A 61 -2.85 2.01 29.48
N ILE A 62 -3.47 2.87 28.68
CA ILE A 62 -3.20 3.02 27.25
C ILE A 62 -2.89 4.50 27.01
N ASN A 63 -1.74 4.75 26.38
CA ASN A 63 -1.29 6.08 25.98
C ASN A 63 -1.31 6.18 24.46
N ILE A 64 -1.73 7.33 23.95
CA ILE A 64 -1.82 7.65 22.53
C ILE A 64 -1.09 8.97 22.29
N GLU A 65 -0.14 8.99 21.37
CA GLU A 65 0.69 10.16 21.02
C GLU A 65 0.64 10.40 19.51
N GLY A 66 -0.12 11.40 19.07
CA GLY A 66 -0.37 11.66 17.64
C GLY A 66 0.88 11.94 16.82
N GLY A 67 1.90 12.56 17.42
CA GLY A 67 3.17 12.88 16.74
C GLY A 67 4.20 11.74 16.68
N SER A 68 3.92 10.58 17.29
CA SER A 68 4.85 9.45 17.36
C SER A 68 4.60 8.43 16.26
N LEU A 69 5.65 7.74 15.78
CA LEU A 69 5.51 6.56 14.91
C LEU A 69 4.86 5.40 15.68
N ILE A 70 5.37 5.14 16.89
CA ILE A 70 4.72 4.27 17.88
C ILE A 70 3.66 5.12 18.56
N ARG A 71 2.48 5.17 17.94
CA ARG A 71 1.41 6.05 18.35
C ARG A 71 0.77 5.56 19.63
N ARG A 72 0.68 4.24 19.85
CA ARG A 72 0.06 3.67 21.06
C ARG A 72 1.05 2.85 21.86
N THR A 73 1.07 3.12 23.15
CA THR A 73 1.80 2.33 24.15
C THR A 73 0.88 2.06 25.33
N GLY A 74 1.28 1.18 26.25
CA GLY A 74 0.50 0.95 27.44
C GLY A 74 1.07 -0.11 28.34
N SER A 75 0.30 -0.44 29.37
CA SER A 75 0.59 -1.56 30.26
C SER A 75 -0.70 -2.26 30.68
N LEU A 76 -0.61 -3.56 30.95
CA LEU A 76 -1.69 -4.34 31.56
C LEU A 76 -1.15 -5.14 32.73
N SER A 77 -1.87 -5.12 33.83
CA SER A 77 -1.56 -5.90 35.04
C SER A 77 -2.63 -6.94 35.28
N PHE A 78 -2.24 -8.19 35.53
CA PHE A 78 -3.15 -9.31 35.81
C PHE A 78 -2.81 -9.97 37.15
N VAL A 79 -3.81 -10.61 37.75
CA VAL A 79 -3.52 -11.64 38.77
C VAL A 79 -2.73 -12.77 38.11
N LEU A 80 -1.63 -13.19 38.73
CA LEU A 80 -0.73 -14.18 38.16
C LEU A 80 -1.34 -15.58 38.15
N PHE A 81 -1.55 -16.14 36.95
CA PHE A 81 -1.92 -17.55 36.72
C PHE A 81 -0.88 -18.26 35.86
N ASP A 82 -0.84 -19.59 35.97
CA ASP A 82 0.07 -20.46 35.20
C ASP A 82 -0.06 -20.33 33.68
N SER A 83 -1.26 -19.96 33.19
CA SER A 83 -1.56 -19.70 31.78
C SER A 83 -1.03 -18.35 31.28
N LEU A 84 -0.68 -17.44 32.20
CA LEU A 84 -0.17 -16.10 31.91
C LEU A 84 1.35 -16.00 32.10
N LEU A 85 2.00 -16.98 32.72
CA LEU A 85 3.47 -17.01 32.87
C LEU A 85 4.16 -16.85 31.50
N PRO A 86 5.24 -16.07 31.36
CA PRO A 86 5.92 -15.85 30.08
C PRO A 86 6.77 -17.06 29.71
N ARG A 87 6.11 -18.14 29.27
CA ARG A 87 6.71 -19.40 28.82
C ARG A 87 6.06 -19.84 27.53
N ARG A 88 6.80 -20.62 26.73
CA ARG A 88 6.28 -21.22 25.50
C ARG A 88 4.92 -21.89 25.77
N GLN A 89 3.92 -21.58 24.93
CA GLN A 89 2.50 -22.02 25.03
C GLN A 89 1.60 -21.22 25.98
N SER A 90 2.10 -20.23 26.71
CA SER A 90 1.25 -19.34 27.50
C SER A 90 0.57 -18.28 26.64
N LEU A 91 -0.45 -17.63 27.22
CA LEU A 91 -1.19 -16.56 26.56
C LEU A 91 -0.35 -15.30 26.39
N LEU A 92 0.49 -14.96 27.39
CA LEU A 92 1.36 -13.78 27.37
C LEU A 92 2.79 -14.11 26.86
N TRP A 93 2.89 -15.06 25.93
CA TRP A 93 4.15 -15.39 25.27
C TRP A 93 4.45 -14.39 24.15
N MET A 94 5.72 -14.06 23.94
CA MET A 94 6.18 -13.01 23.00
C MET A 94 5.70 -13.15 21.54
N THR A 95 5.28 -14.34 21.11
CA THR A 95 4.75 -14.54 19.74
C THR A 95 3.28 -14.20 19.59
N ASN A 96 2.58 -13.98 20.71
CA ASN A 96 1.18 -13.60 20.71
C ASN A 96 1.08 -12.07 20.76
N LYS A 97 0.03 -11.56 20.13
CA LYS A 97 -0.34 -10.15 20.13
C LYS A 97 -1.58 -9.99 21.00
N LEU A 98 -1.81 -8.77 21.50
CA LEU A 98 -2.98 -8.46 22.31
C LEU A 98 -3.82 -7.41 21.62
N ARG A 99 -5.13 -7.56 21.68
CA ARG A 99 -6.06 -6.50 21.35
C ARG A 99 -6.90 -6.16 22.57
N VAL A 100 -6.92 -4.89 22.94
CA VAL A 100 -7.48 -4.44 24.21
C VAL A 100 -8.74 -3.65 23.94
N TYR A 101 -9.80 -3.95 24.68
CA TYR A 101 -11.08 -3.26 24.59
C TYR A 101 -11.53 -2.74 25.95
N ALA A 102 -12.18 -1.57 25.93
CA ALA A 102 -13.02 -1.11 27.01
C ALA A 102 -14.49 -1.20 26.60
N GLY A 103 -15.24 -2.04 27.29
CA GLY A 103 -16.67 -2.24 27.08
C GLY A 103 -17.52 -1.42 28.04
N ILE A 104 -18.61 -0.84 27.54
CA ILE A 104 -19.67 -0.22 28.36
C ILE A 104 -20.99 -0.96 28.13
N GLU A 105 -21.65 -1.40 29.21
CA GLU A 105 -23.04 -1.90 29.14
C GLU A 105 -24.01 -0.77 28.79
N ASN A 106 -24.87 -1.02 27.81
CA ASN A 106 -26.00 -0.14 27.51
C ASN A 106 -27.16 -0.43 28.47
N LEU A 107 -27.33 0.42 29.49
CA LEU A 107 -28.36 0.25 30.52
C LEU A 107 -29.77 0.61 30.03
N ALA A 108 -29.90 1.17 28.83
CA ALA A 108 -31.18 1.47 28.20
C ALA A 108 -31.78 0.24 27.47
N THR A 109 -30.99 -0.80 27.20
CA THR A 109 -31.46 -2.04 26.55
C THR A 109 -31.85 -3.11 27.58
N GLN A 110 -32.82 -3.96 27.23
CA GLN A 110 -33.31 -5.00 28.16
C GLN A 110 -32.27 -6.09 28.47
N ASP A 111 -31.33 -6.30 27.54
CA ASP A 111 -30.27 -7.30 27.59
C ASP A 111 -28.93 -6.73 28.06
N ASN A 112 -28.85 -5.43 28.38
CA ASN A 112 -27.62 -4.72 28.75
C ASN A 112 -26.47 -5.00 27.77
N THR A 113 -26.73 -4.89 26.47
CA THR A 113 -25.71 -5.13 25.43
C THR A 113 -24.43 -4.35 25.71
N VAL A 114 -23.29 -5.04 25.67
CA VAL A 114 -21.98 -4.39 25.82
C VAL A 114 -21.51 -3.86 24.48
N THR A 115 -21.04 -2.62 24.44
CA THR A 115 -20.29 -2.08 23.29
C THR A 115 -18.83 -1.97 23.67
N HIS A 116 -17.98 -2.73 22.96
CA HIS A 116 -16.54 -2.83 23.18
C HIS A 116 -15.80 -1.89 22.24
N PHE A 117 -15.17 -0.86 22.81
CA PHE A 117 -14.32 0.07 22.09
C PHE A 117 -12.89 -0.45 22.08
N CYS A 118 -12.34 -0.70 20.89
CA CYS A 118 -10.95 -1.10 20.74
C CYS A 118 -10.05 0.07 21.14
N LEU A 119 -9.12 -0.18 22.07
CA LEU A 119 -8.13 0.80 22.51
C LEU A 119 -6.80 0.66 21.76
N GLY A 120 -6.59 -0.48 21.11
CA GLY A 120 -5.45 -0.74 20.25
C GLY A 120 -5.13 -2.22 20.10
N THR A 121 -4.24 -2.50 19.16
CA THR A 121 -3.66 -3.82 18.92
C THR A 121 -2.15 -3.74 19.09
N PHE A 122 -1.57 -4.64 19.89
CA PHE A 122 -0.25 -4.47 20.50
C PHE A 122 0.60 -5.74 20.43
N PHE A 123 1.91 -5.56 20.39
CA PHE A 123 2.89 -6.56 20.81
C PHE A 123 3.12 -6.48 22.32
N ILE A 124 3.48 -7.61 22.92
CA ILE A 124 3.90 -7.71 24.32
C ILE A 124 5.40 -7.51 24.37
N THR A 125 5.88 -6.56 25.18
CA THR A 125 7.31 -6.20 25.21
C THR A 125 7.98 -6.73 26.48
N GLU A 126 7.67 -6.17 27.64
CA GLU A 126 8.36 -6.42 28.90
C GLU A 126 7.45 -7.07 29.95
N PRO A 127 7.40 -8.41 30.07
CA PRO A 127 6.68 -9.08 31.15
C PRO A 127 7.46 -9.05 32.47
N SER A 128 6.83 -8.58 33.54
CA SER A 128 7.39 -8.57 34.90
C SER A 128 6.46 -9.27 35.88
N ILE A 129 7.04 -10.09 36.78
CA ILE A 129 6.29 -10.82 37.82
C ILE A 129 6.65 -10.25 39.18
N SER A 130 5.63 -9.94 39.98
CA SER A 130 5.80 -9.50 41.37
C SER A 130 4.99 -10.41 42.30
N ILE A 131 5.67 -10.99 43.29
CA ILE A 131 5.06 -11.87 44.30
C ILE A 131 5.40 -11.31 45.68
N GLY A 132 4.40 -10.76 46.35
CA GLY A 132 4.44 -10.34 47.75
C GLY A 132 3.78 -11.36 48.68
N ASN A 133 3.63 -10.97 49.94
CA ASN A 133 2.94 -11.80 50.95
C ASN A 133 1.46 -12.00 50.62
N ASP A 134 0.80 -10.96 50.09
CA ASP A 134 -0.65 -10.93 49.85
C ASP A 134 -1.02 -10.68 48.38
N SER A 135 -0.04 -10.56 47.48
CA SER A 135 -0.27 -10.28 46.06
C SER A 135 0.62 -11.11 45.15
N ARG A 136 0.06 -11.51 44.01
CA ARG A 136 0.79 -12.15 42.91
C ARG A 136 0.28 -11.56 41.60
N SER A 137 1.12 -10.77 40.94
CA SER A 137 0.77 -10.10 39.71
C SER A 137 1.79 -10.37 38.61
N ILE A 138 1.31 -10.28 37.37
CA ILE A 138 2.13 -10.12 36.18
C ILE A 138 1.72 -8.82 35.50
N THR A 139 2.69 -7.99 35.16
CA THR A 139 2.51 -6.77 34.37
C THR A 139 3.23 -6.95 33.05
N ILE A 140 2.61 -6.49 31.97
CA ILE A 140 3.20 -6.46 30.64
C ILE A 140 3.16 -5.04 30.10
N ASP A 141 4.21 -4.65 29.39
CA ASP A 141 4.23 -3.44 28.59
C ASP A 141 3.79 -3.75 27.16
N LEU A 142 3.18 -2.75 26.52
CA LEU A 142 2.54 -2.82 25.22
C LEU A 142 3.04 -1.72 24.30
N GLN A 143 3.28 -2.08 23.05
CA GLN A 143 3.52 -1.13 21.96
C GLN A 143 2.72 -1.58 20.74
N ASP A 144 2.25 -0.62 19.94
CA ASP A 144 1.58 -0.94 18.67
C ASP A 144 2.51 -1.64 17.68
N TYR A 145 1.98 -1.99 16.52
CA TYR A 145 2.71 -2.75 15.52
C TYR A 145 3.91 -2.02 14.91
N MET A 146 4.09 -0.72 15.15
CA MET A 146 5.30 -0.01 14.72
C MET A 146 6.56 -0.59 15.36
N MET A 147 6.45 -1.17 16.56
CA MET A 147 7.53 -1.89 17.25
C MET A 147 8.19 -2.96 16.35
N LYS A 148 7.42 -3.59 15.45
CA LYS A 148 7.93 -4.59 14.48
C LYS A 148 9.18 -4.09 13.74
N TRP A 149 9.27 -2.78 13.53
CA TRP A 149 10.30 -2.15 12.72
C TRP A 149 11.50 -1.64 13.52
N GLU A 150 11.42 -1.60 14.86
CA GLU A 150 12.50 -1.14 15.74
C GLU A 150 13.68 -2.12 15.81
N ASP A 151 13.41 -3.42 15.71
CA ASP A 151 14.41 -4.50 15.70
C ASP A 151 14.26 -5.35 14.42
N SER A 152 14.31 -4.67 13.27
CA SER A 152 14.19 -5.28 11.95
C SER A 152 15.39 -4.85 11.09
N PRO A 153 16.57 -5.45 11.32
CA PRO A 153 17.79 -5.06 10.62
C PRO A 153 17.77 -5.54 9.17
N LEU A 154 18.24 -4.68 8.27
CA LEU A 154 18.42 -5.02 6.87
C LEU A 154 19.54 -6.06 6.68
N GLU A 155 19.24 -7.14 5.98
CA GLU A 155 20.25 -8.13 5.57
C GLU A 155 21.11 -7.67 4.39
N ASN A 156 20.57 -6.78 3.55
CA ASN A 156 21.21 -6.27 2.35
C ASN A 156 21.01 -4.75 2.26
N LYS A 157 21.95 -4.05 1.60
CA LYS A 157 21.77 -2.64 1.25
C LYS A 157 20.46 -2.42 0.50
N VAL A 158 19.68 -1.44 0.95
CA VAL A 158 18.47 -0.95 0.27
C VAL A 158 18.76 0.40 -0.36
N VAL A 159 18.42 0.55 -1.64
CA VAL A 159 18.51 1.83 -2.36
C VAL A 159 17.14 2.16 -2.95
N ILE A 160 16.61 3.33 -2.59
CA ILE A 160 15.38 3.87 -3.18
C ILE A 160 15.81 5.00 -4.12
N PRO A 161 15.65 4.84 -5.45
CA PRO A 161 16.09 5.85 -6.42
C PRO A 161 15.41 7.21 -6.24
N ALA A 162 16.08 8.26 -6.71
CA ALA A 162 15.44 9.56 -6.89
C ALA A 162 14.31 9.45 -7.94
N GLY A 163 13.23 10.21 -7.76
CA GLY A 163 12.05 10.19 -8.62
C GLY A 163 11.00 9.15 -8.25
N THR A 164 11.31 8.17 -7.39
CA THR A 164 10.30 7.20 -6.92
C THR A 164 9.21 7.91 -6.10
N PRO A 165 7.91 7.76 -6.42
CA PRO A 165 6.84 8.32 -5.61
C PRO A 165 6.90 7.83 -4.15
N ILE A 166 6.68 8.72 -3.18
CA ILE A 166 6.91 8.38 -1.75
C ILE A 166 5.91 7.33 -1.23
N HIS A 167 4.70 7.27 -1.78
CA HIS A 167 3.70 6.26 -1.43
C HIS A 167 4.12 4.87 -1.94
N ILE A 168 4.73 4.80 -3.13
CA ILE A 168 5.34 3.58 -3.66
C ILE A 168 6.56 3.18 -2.83
N ALA A 169 7.45 4.12 -2.51
CA ALA A 169 8.62 3.86 -1.68
C ALA A 169 8.23 3.27 -0.31
N MET A 170 7.26 3.88 0.38
CA MET A 170 6.74 3.38 1.66
C MET A 170 6.16 1.97 1.49
N SER A 171 5.35 1.78 0.46
CA SER A 171 4.71 0.49 0.19
C SER A 171 5.69 -0.63 -0.13
N MET A 172 6.75 -0.34 -0.89
CA MET A 172 7.80 -1.31 -1.22
C MET A 172 8.50 -1.80 0.06
N VAL A 173 8.85 -0.87 0.94
CA VAL A 173 9.51 -1.17 2.22
C VAL A 173 8.63 -2.07 3.09
N LEU A 174 7.35 -1.76 3.22
CA LEU A 174 6.42 -2.55 4.04
C LEU A 174 6.18 -3.94 3.44
N ASN A 175 5.87 -4.01 2.14
CA ASN A 175 5.53 -5.27 1.47
C ASN A 175 6.72 -6.24 1.40
N GLN A 176 7.94 -5.74 1.15
CA GLN A 176 9.15 -6.57 1.15
C GLN A 176 9.39 -7.22 2.52
N ASN A 177 8.88 -6.60 3.59
CA ASN A 177 8.95 -7.11 4.95
C ASN A 177 7.62 -7.71 5.46
N GLY A 178 6.76 -8.13 4.52
CA GLY A 178 5.55 -8.89 4.80
C GLY A 178 4.42 -8.11 5.49
N GLU A 179 4.42 -6.78 5.42
CA GLU A 179 3.30 -5.96 5.85
C GLU A 179 2.46 -5.54 4.64
N PHE A 180 1.18 -5.93 4.65
CA PHE A 180 0.24 -5.66 3.57
C PHE A 180 -1.08 -5.07 4.08
N ASN A 181 -1.28 -4.96 5.41
CA ASN A 181 -2.47 -4.34 5.99
C ASN A 181 -2.23 -2.83 6.12
N THR A 182 -2.27 -2.14 4.99
CA THR A 182 -1.83 -0.74 4.87
C THR A 182 -2.92 0.15 4.28
N SER A 183 -2.91 1.44 4.63
CA SER A 183 -3.66 2.53 4.00
C SER A 183 -2.64 3.61 3.68
N ILE A 184 -2.26 3.71 2.41
CA ILE A 184 -1.18 4.57 1.99
C ILE A 184 -1.78 5.59 1.01
N GLU A 185 -1.83 6.86 1.43
CA GLU A 185 -2.37 7.94 0.64
C GLU A 185 -1.52 8.12 -0.63
N TRP A 186 -2.21 8.17 -1.76
CA TRP A 186 -1.60 8.42 -3.05
C TRP A 186 -1.04 9.85 -3.15
N THR A 187 0.11 10.03 -3.82
CA THR A 187 0.68 11.37 -4.03
C THR A 187 1.62 11.47 -5.24
N ASP A 188 1.68 12.67 -5.82
CA ASP A 188 2.67 13.08 -6.83
C ASP A 188 4.07 13.37 -6.24
N LEU A 189 4.22 13.36 -4.91
CA LEU A 189 5.49 13.66 -4.26
C LEU A 189 6.48 12.51 -4.44
N THR A 190 7.73 12.85 -4.74
CA THR A 190 8.78 11.88 -5.09
C THR A 190 9.97 11.95 -4.14
N VAL A 191 10.74 10.87 -4.10
CA VAL A 191 12.04 10.81 -3.43
C VAL A 191 13.00 11.76 -4.17
N PRO A 192 13.52 12.83 -3.53
CA PRO A 192 14.20 13.89 -4.25
C PRO A 192 15.69 13.61 -4.51
N TYR A 193 16.23 12.57 -3.88
CA TYR A 193 17.59 12.06 -4.05
C TYR A 193 17.60 10.59 -3.64
N ALA A 194 18.52 9.79 -4.18
CA ALA A 194 18.60 8.37 -3.83
C ALA A 194 18.77 8.19 -2.31
N LEU A 195 17.87 7.42 -1.70
CA LEU A 195 17.99 7.04 -0.28
C LEU A 195 18.76 5.73 -0.20
N GLU A 196 19.81 5.70 0.61
CA GLU A 196 20.64 4.52 0.79
C GLU A 196 20.67 4.12 2.27
N PHE A 197 20.36 2.84 2.53
CA PHE A 197 20.40 2.24 3.85
C PHE A 197 21.27 0.99 3.80
N ASN A 198 22.27 0.92 4.68
CA ASN A 198 23.24 -0.18 4.73
C ASN A 198 22.71 -1.34 5.57
N GLU A 199 23.37 -2.48 5.45
CA GLU A 199 23.13 -3.66 6.26
C GLU A 199 23.18 -3.32 7.76
N GLY A 200 22.25 -3.88 8.53
CA GLY A 200 22.13 -3.66 9.97
C GLY A 200 21.37 -2.40 10.40
N GLN A 201 21.05 -1.47 9.49
CA GLN A 201 20.07 -0.41 9.78
C GLN A 201 18.65 -1.00 9.87
N ASN A 202 17.76 -0.36 10.62
CA ASN A 202 16.43 -0.90 10.86
C ASN A 202 15.40 -0.39 9.84
N VAL A 203 14.38 -1.19 9.56
CA VAL A 203 13.26 -0.79 8.69
C VAL A 203 12.59 0.51 9.19
N ILE A 204 12.51 0.75 10.50
CA ILE A 204 11.96 1.99 11.06
C ILE A 204 12.74 3.24 10.61
N ASP A 205 14.06 3.12 10.37
CA ASP A 205 14.87 4.24 9.87
C ASP A 205 14.44 4.63 8.45
N ILE A 206 14.08 3.64 7.63
CA ILE A 206 13.57 3.88 6.27
C ILE A 206 12.20 4.54 6.32
N ILE A 207 11.27 4.01 7.12
CA ILE A 207 9.93 4.57 7.32
C ILE A 207 10.02 6.03 7.79
N THR A 208 10.87 6.28 8.80
CA THR A 208 11.13 7.62 9.34
C THR A 208 11.66 8.55 8.24
N LYS A 209 12.65 8.09 7.48
CA LYS A 209 13.28 8.91 6.44
C LYS A 209 12.31 9.26 5.31
N ILE A 210 11.48 8.32 4.85
CA ILE A 210 10.47 8.56 3.81
C ILE A 210 9.43 9.58 4.30
N ARG A 211 8.91 9.42 5.52
CA ARG A 211 8.01 10.39 6.14
C ARG A 211 8.66 11.78 6.22
N ASP A 212 9.89 11.87 6.71
CA ASP A 212 10.58 13.14 6.97
C ASP A 212 11.07 13.86 5.70
N LEU A 213 10.96 13.24 4.52
CA LEU A 213 11.13 13.96 3.24
C LEU A 213 10.15 15.12 3.13
N TYR A 214 8.94 14.95 3.69
CA TYR A 214 7.84 15.91 3.68
C TYR A 214 7.19 15.97 5.07
N MET A 215 7.56 16.97 5.87
CA MET A 215 7.21 17.12 7.29
C MET A 215 5.71 17.23 7.62
N ASP A 216 4.86 17.51 6.63
CA ASP A 216 3.40 17.52 6.77
C ASP A 216 2.77 16.16 6.43
N TRP A 217 3.54 15.07 6.49
CA TRP A 217 3.09 13.67 6.39
C TRP A 217 3.21 12.94 7.72
N GLU A 218 2.30 12.01 7.97
CA GLU A 218 2.29 11.15 9.16
C GLU A 218 2.31 9.66 8.78
N ALA A 219 2.96 8.85 9.62
CA ALA A 219 2.99 7.40 9.51
C ALA A 219 2.73 6.79 10.90
N PHE A 220 1.79 5.85 11.04
CA PHE A 220 1.43 5.22 12.31
C PHE A 220 0.59 3.96 12.08
N TYR A 221 0.40 3.12 13.11
CA TYR A 221 -0.64 2.08 13.09
C TYR A 221 -1.92 2.59 13.77
N ASP A 222 -3.07 2.37 13.14
CA ASP A 222 -4.37 2.68 13.74
C ASP A 222 -4.73 1.68 14.86
N VAL A 223 -5.85 1.92 15.53
CA VAL A 223 -6.40 1.09 16.61
C VAL A 223 -6.57 -0.39 16.22
N SER A 224 -6.86 -0.68 14.95
CA SER A 224 -7.07 -2.03 14.43
C SER A 224 -5.78 -2.76 14.07
N GLY A 225 -4.65 -2.04 14.02
CA GLY A 225 -3.37 -2.55 13.53
C GLY A 225 -3.19 -2.41 12.01
N LYS A 226 -3.88 -1.47 11.36
CA LYS A 226 -3.64 -1.08 9.95
C LYS A 226 -2.58 0.02 9.91
N PHE A 227 -1.54 -0.15 9.09
CA PHE A 227 -0.54 0.90 8.89
C PHE A 227 -1.14 2.05 8.07
N ILE A 228 -0.97 3.28 8.53
CA ILE A 228 -1.46 4.49 7.87
C ILE A 228 -0.25 5.33 7.47
N PHE A 229 -0.14 5.72 6.20
CA PHE A 229 0.77 6.76 5.74
C PHE A 229 -0.01 7.76 4.90
N ARG A 230 -0.08 9.01 5.35
CA ARG A 230 -0.95 10.00 4.74
C ARG A 230 -0.48 11.41 5.02
N LYS A 231 -1.01 12.38 4.29
CA LYS A 231 -0.81 13.78 4.61
C LYS A 231 -1.53 14.12 5.91
N MET A 232 -0.90 14.93 6.75
CA MET A 232 -1.50 15.37 8.00
C MET A 232 -2.76 16.18 7.70
N LYS A 233 -3.89 15.78 8.30
CA LYS A 233 -5.16 16.51 8.20
C LYS A 233 -5.18 17.71 9.16
N ILE A 234 -4.36 18.71 8.87
CA ILE A 234 -4.19 19.87 9.75
C ILE A 234 -5.31 20.87 9.52
N GLN A 235 -6.18 21.05 10.53
CA GLN A 235 -7.05 22.23 10.72
C GLN A 235 -7.80 22.72 9.47
N LYS A 236 -8.29 21.78 8.64
CA LYS A 236 -9.18 22.05 7.51
C LYS A 236 -10.61 22.21 8.02
N LYS A 237 -11.28 23.32 7.67
CA LYS A 237 -12.66 23.57 8.09
C LYS A 237 -13.58 22.52 7.46
N GLY A 238 -14.35 21.82 8.30
CA GLY A 238 -15.20 20.71 7.86
C GLY A 238 -14.42 19.45 7.46
N GLY A 239 -13.15 19.32 7.84
CA GLY A 239 -12.30 18.19 7.51
C GLY A 239 -12.58 16.92 8.33
N GLU A 240 -12.71 17.04 9.65
CA GLU A 240 -13.01 15.94 10.57
C GLU A 240 -14.25 16.28 11.41
N PRO A 241 -15.12 15.31 11.74
CA PRO A 241 -16.27 15.55 12.59
C PRO A 241 -15.86 15.83 14.04
N ILE A 242 -16.73 16.50 14.78
CA ILE A 242 -16.58 16.66 16.23
C ILE A 242 -16.86 15.31 16.89
N MET A 243 -15.84 14.75 17.55
CA MET A 243 -15.89 13.41 18.15
C MET A 243 -16.48 13.43 19.56
N TRP A 244 -16.26 14.51 20.31
CA TRP A 244 -16.86 14.70 21.63
C TRP A 244 -17.18 16.17 21.89
N ASN A 245 -18.25 16.44 22.64
CA ASN A 245 -18.62 17.77 23.09
C ASN A 245 -18.65 17.85 24.62
N PHE A 246 -17.68 18.55 25.20
CA PHE A 246 -17.63 18.91 26.62
C PHE A 246 -18.44 20.20 26.87
N SER A 247 -19.74 20.14 26.61
CA SER A 247 -20.72 21.15 26.98
C SER A 247 -21.97 20.51 27.57
N ASP A 248 -22.67 21.24 28.43
CA ASP A 248 -23.95 20.83 29.03
C ASP A 248 -23.89 19.42 29.66
N GLU A 249 -24.68 18.47 29.16
CA GLU A 249 -24.72 17.09 29.64
C GLU A 249 -23.48 16.27 29.25
N GLY A 250 -22.72 16.73 28.25
CA GLY A 250 -21.51 16.09 27.74
C GLY A 250 -20.23 16.45 28.49
N ASP A 251 -20.31 17.38 29.45
CA ASP A 251 -19.16 17.82 30.23
C ASP A 251 -18.76 16.79 31.29
N LEU A 252 -17.74 16.00 30.96
CA LEU A 252 -17.13 15.00 31.83
C LEU A 252 -15.82 15.47 32.44
N ILE A 253 -15.48 16.75 32.32
CA ILE A 253 -14.21 17.32 32.77
C ILE A 253 -14.17 17.35 34.31
N THR A 254 -13.08 16.84 34.87
CA THR A 254 -12.78 16.90 36.30
C THR A 254 -11.68 17.91 36.61
N SER A 255 -10.78 18.16 35.66
CA SER A 255 -9.72 19.18 35.75
C SER A 255 -9.47 19.81 34.39
N PHE A 256 -9.17 21.10 34.39
CA PHE A 256 -8.95 21.90 33.19
C PHE A 256 -7.77 22.84 33.41
N SER A 257 -6.80 22.84 32.50
CA SER A 257 -5.67 23.77 32.56
C SER A 257 -5.21 24.22 31.17
N GLU A 258 -4.98 25.52 31.02
CA GLU A 258 -4.53 26.11 29.75
C GLU A 258 -3.15 26.75 29.90
N THR A 259 -2.37 26.66 28.83
CA THR A 259 -1.05 27.27 28.74
C THR A 259 -0.90 28.02 27.42
N PHE A 260 -0.40 29.25 27.50
CA PHE A 260 -0.20 30.14 26.37
C PHE A 260 1.30 30.44 26.19
N SER A 261 1.79 30.37 24.95
CA SER A 261 3.18 30.70 24.62
C SER A 261 3.25 31.80 23.55
N TYR A 262 3.57 33.03 23.96
CA TYR A 262 3.78 34.14 23.01
C TYR A 262 5.21 34.23 22.46
N LYS A 263 6.16 33.50 23.04
CA LYS A 263 7.59 33.58 22.71
C LYS A 263 7.87 33.08 21.30
N SER A 264 7.14 32.06 20.88
CA SER A 264 7.40 31.34 19.63
C SER A 264 6.41 31.67 18.52
N VAL A 265 5.42 32.56 18.75
CA VAL A 265 4.37 32.87 17.77
C VAL A 265 4.98 33.38 16.46
N LYS A 266 4.64 32.70 15.36
CA LYS A 266 4.98 33.08 13.98
C LYS A 266 3.72 33.11 13.12
N ASN A 267 3.68 34.05 12.19
CA ASN A 267 2.62 34.16 11.18
C ASN A 267 3.14 34.12 9.75
N LYS A 268 4.46 34.01 9.58
CA LYS A 268 5.12 33.72 8.32
C LYS A 268 6.33 32.83 8.54
N VAL A 269 6.43 31.75 7.78
CA VAL A 269 7.60 30.87 7.75
C VAL A 269 8.16 30.86 6.33
N VAL A 270 9.46 31.04 6.20
CA VAL A 270 10.19 30.92 4.94
C VAL A 270 11.19 29.78 5.08
N VAL A 271 11.16 28.83 4.16
CA VAL A 271 12.11 27.71 4.12
C VAL A 271 12.99 27.87 2.90
N VAL A 272 14.31 27.74 3.10
CA VAL A 272 15.33 27.82 2.06
C VAL A 272 16.13 26.53 2.09
N GLY A 273 16.11 25.79 0.98
CA GLY A 273 16.83 24.54 0.83
C GLY A 273 18.25 24.72 0.31
N GLN A 274 18.83 23.62 -0.19
CA GLN A 274 20.19 23.58 -0.72
C GLN A 274 20.27 24.16 -2.13
N VAL A 275 21.30 24.98 -2.39
CA VAL A 275 21.64 25.43 -3.75
C VAL A 275 22.01 24.21 -4.60
N ASN A 276 21.30 24.00 -5.70
CA ASN A 276 21.68 22.99 -6.69
C ASN A 276 22.99 23.43 -7.38
N SER A 277 24.04 22.62 -7.28
CA SER A 277 25.38 22.96 -7.80
C SER A 277 25.45 23.01 -9.33
N GLU A 278 24.52 22.36 -10.03
CA GLU A 278 24.48 22.31 -11.49
C GLU A 278 23.68 23.48 -12.07
N THR A 279 22.50 23.76 -11.49
CA THR A 279 21.59 24.80 -12.00
C THR A 279 21.77 26.16 -11.32
N GLY A 280 22.39 26.18 -10.14
CA GLY A 280 22.48 27.37 -9.28
C GLY A 280 21.15 27.76 -8.61
N ILE A 281 20.08 27.00 -8.84
CA ILE A 281 18.75 27.27 -8.29
C ILE A 281 18.73 26.86 -6.80
N THR A 282 18.17 27.72 -5.95
CA THR A 282 17.92 27.41 -4.54
C THR A 282 16.42 27.23 -4.35
N PRO A 283 15.94 26.02 -3.99
CA PRO A 283 14.54 25.80 -3.70
C PRO A 283 14.16 26.63 -2.46
N LYS A 284 13.00 27.26 -2.54
CA LYS A 284 12.50 28.16 -1.50
C LYS A 284 10.98 28.17 -1.55
N ALA A 285 10.37 28.18 -0.38
CA ALA A 285 8.94 28.31 -0.22
C ALA A 285 8.62 29.14 1.02
N ASP A 286 7.40 29.69 1.08
CA ASP A 286 6.89 30.33 2.28
C ASP A 286 5.44 29.97 2.53
N SER A 287 5.04 30.07 3.80
CA SER A 287 3.67 29.91 4.26
C SER A 287 3.37 31.04 5.23
N SER A 288 2.20 31.65 5.08
CA SER A 288 1.75 32.74 5.95
C SER A 288 0.31 32.50 6.35
N ILE A 289 -0.10 32.94 7.55
CA ILE A 289 -1.51 32.95 7.95
C ILE A 289 -2.27 33.86 6.98
N THR A 290 -3.31 33.32 6.35
CA THR A 290 -4.10 34.02 5.32
C THR A 290 -5.50 34.40 5.79
N ASN A 291 -6.00 33.72 6.82
CA ASN A 291 -7.29 34.04 7.41
C ASN A 291 -7.17 35.33 8.22
N LYS A 292 -7.86 36.39 7.76
CA LYS A 292 -7.89 37.70 8.41
C LYS A 292 -8.60 37.69 9.77
N GLU A 293 -9.44 36.69 10.03
CA GLU A 293 -10.11 36.53 11.33
C GLU A 293 -9.21 35.84 12.36
N SER A 294 -8.05 35.31 11.94
CA SER A 294 -7.11 34.68 12.86
C SER A 294 -6.47 35.73 13.77
N PRO A 295 -6.40 35.49 15.10
CA PRO A 295 -5.69 36.38 16.03
C PRO A 295 -4.19 36.43 15.77
N PHE A 296 -3.66 35.51 14.95
CA PHE A 296 -2.26 35.47 14.58
C PHE A 296 -1.96 36.16 13.24
N HIS A 297 -2.97 36.71 12.55
CA HIS A 297 -2.79 37.39 11.28
C HIS A 297 -1.83 38.59 11.39
N GLU A 298 -1.14 38.94 10.30
CA GLU A 298 -0.17 40.04 10.28
C GLU A 298 -0.79 41.39 10.69
N ASP A 299 -2.04 41.64 10.29
CA ASP A 299 -2.76 42.87 10.64
C ASP A 299 -3.01 43.02 12.15
N GLU A 300 -3.10 41.90 12.87
CA GLU A 300 -3.40 41.87 14.32
C GLU A 300 -2.13 42.01 15.17
N ILE A 301 -1.07 41.27 14.83
CA ILE A 301 0.13 41.16 15.70
C ILE A 301 1.44 41.60 15.03
N GLY A 302 1.35 42.14 13.81
CA GLY A 302 2.49 42.51 12.97
C GLY A 302 3.23 41.30 12.41
N LEU A 303 4.15 41.55 11.46
CA LEU A 303 4.92 40.47 10.83
C LEU A 303 5.88 39.79 11.83
N ARG A 304 5.60 38.52 12.14
CA ARG A 304 6.43 37.65 12.97
C ARG A 304 6.95 36.49 12.14
N LYS A 305 8.12 36.70 11.53
CA LYS A 305 8.72 35.72 10.61
C LYS A 305 9.67 34.73 11.29
N MET A 306 9.73 33.53 10.72
CA MET A 306 10.77 32.52 10.95
C MET A 306 11.40 32.16 9.60
N VAL A 307 12.72 31.97 9.59
CA VAL A 307 13.44 31.50 8.41
C VAL A 307 14.14 30.21 8.79
N VAL A 308 13.84 29.13 8.08
CA VAL A 308 14.50 27.84 8.20
C VAL A 308 15.44 27.67 7.01
N SER A 309 16.71 27.40 7.28
CA SER A 309 17.69 27.04 6.26
C SER A 309 18.16 25.63 6.55
N ASP A 310 17.86 24.70 5.66
CA ASP A 310 18.17 23.29 5.81
C ASP A 310 18.68 22.72 4.48
N GLY A 311 19.91 22.21 4.50
CA GLY A 311 20.57 21.64 3.33
C GLY A 311 19.99 20.30 2.87
N ASN A 312 19.05 19.71 3.62
CA ASN A 312 18.42 18.42 3.26
C ASN A 312 17.25 18.57 2.28
N TYR A 313 16.81 19.81 2.00
CA TYR A 313 15.72 20.08 1.06
C TYR A 313 16.27 20.50 -0.30
N SER A 314 15.93 19.74 -1.33
CA SER A 314 16.35 19.97 -2.72
C SER A 314 15.20 20.34 -3.65
N SER A 315 13.95 20.30 -3.19
CA SER A 315 12.77 20.72 -3.97
C SER A 315 11.91 21.81 -3.31
N PRO A 316 11.17 22.64 -4.07
CA PRO A 316 10.19 23.60 -3.55
C PRO A 316 9.09 22.93 -2.71
N GLU A 317 8.64 21.74 -3.09
CA GLU A 317 7.57 20.99 -2.42
C GLU A 317 8.01 20.58 -1.01
N GLN A 318 9.26 20.14 -0.83
CA GLN A 318 9.82 19.88 0.50
C GLN A 318 9.89 21.14 1.36
N CYS A 319 10.32 22.26 0.76
CA CYS A 319 10.36 23.55 1.44
C CYS A 319 8.94 23.99 1.86
N GLN A 320 7.94 23.79 1.00
CA GLN A 320 6.56 24.15 1.25
C GLN A 320 5.95 23.28 2.36
N SER A 321 6.19 21.96 2.31
CA SER A 321 5.79 21.01 3.36
C SER A 321 6.34 21.41 4.72
N ARG A 322 7.64 21.72 4.80
CA ARG A 322 8.26 22.24 6.02
C ARG A 322 7.68 23.58 6.46
N ALA A 323 7.44 24.50 5.53
CA ALA A 323 6.91 25.83 5.83
C ALA A 323 5.52 25.75 6.47
N ARG A 324 4.63 24.90 5.93
CA ARG A 324 3.29 24.64 6.50
C ARG A 324 3.38 24.03 7.89
N PHE A 325 4.19 22.99 8.06
CA PHE A 325 4.34 22.30 9.34
C PHE A 325 4.84 23.24 10.45
N GLU A 326 5.87 24.04 10.16
CA GLU A 326 6.39 25.02 11.12
C GLU A 326 5.41 26.17 11.37
N LEU A 327 4.67 26.61 10.35
CA LEU A 327 3.63 27.63 10.53
C LEU A 327 2.58 27.11 11.51
N PHE A 328 2.04 25.90 11.26
CA PHE A 328 1.07 25.24 12.14
C PHE A 328 1.57 25.15 13.59
N LYS A 329 2.79 24.66 13.79
CA LYS A 329 3.41 24.51 15.12
C LYS A 329 3.59 25.85 15.83
N ASN A 330 4.01 26.88 15.10
CA ASN A 330 4.33 28.18 15.68
C ASN A 330 3.18 29.19 15.64
N SER A 331 2.02 28.85 15.08
CA SER A 331 0.79 29.63 15.22
C SER A 331 -0.19 28.93 16.16
N ASN A 332 -0.71 27.76 15.75
CA ASN A 332 -1.93 27.21 16.33
C ASN A 332 -1.67 26.32 17.55
N MET A 333 -0.46 25.76 17.69
CA MET A 333 -0.07 24.99 18.88
C MET A 333 0.43 25.85 20.06
N GLN A 334 0.15 27.16 20.04
CA GLN A 334 0.60 28.08 21.10
C GLN A 334 -0.38 28.21 22.27
N GLU A 335 -1.62 27.76 22.08
CA GLU A 335 -2.66 27.64 23.11
C GLU A 335 -2.94 26.16 23.35
N LYS A 336 -2.32 25.61 24.40
CA LYS A 336 -2.45 24.20 24.78
C LYS A 336 -3.40 24.06 25.96
N LEU A 337 -4.26 23.05 25.88
CA LEU A 337 -5.25 22.69 26.88
C LEU A 337 -4.96 21.27 27.36
N ASN A 338 -4.91 21.07 28.68
CA ASN A 338 -4.91 19.75 29.29
C ASN A 338 -6.20 19.56 30.08
N ILE A 339 -6.89 18.46 29.80
CA ILE A 339 -8.15 18.05 30.43
C ILE A 339 -7.91 16.74 31.17
N ASP A 340 -8.32 16.67 32.44
CA ASP A 340 -8.64 15.37 33.07
C ASP A 340 -10.15 15.18 32.96
N SER A 341 -10.60 13.99 32.55
CA SER A 341 -12.02 13.67 32.41
C SER A 341 -12.34 12.24 32.83
N LEU A 342 -13.63 11.92 32.93
CA LEU A 342 -14.05 10.52 32.84
C LEU A 342 -13.67 9.96 31.45
N PRO A 343 -13.25 8.69 31.33
CA PRO A 343 -12.79 8.14 30.05
C PRO A 343 -13.83 8.16 28.93
N ILE A 344 -13.38 8.46 27.71
CA ILE A 344 -14.16 8.39 26.47
C ILE A 344 -13.42 7.43 25.52
N TYR A 345 -13.86 6.19 25.46
CA TYR A 345 -13.04 5.08 24.94
C TYR A 345 -12.92 5.04 23.41
N TYR A 346 -13.67 5.86 22.69
CA TYR A 346 -13.57 5.98 21.24
C TYR A 346 -12.78 7.22 20.78
N LEU A 347 -12.35 8.09 21.70
CA LEU A 347 -11.56 9.27 21.35
C LEU A 347 -10.12 8.85 21.02
N ASP A 348 -9.55 9.45 19.98
CA ASP A 348 -8.21 9.17 19.48
C ASP A 348 -7.40 10.46 19.28
N ALA A 349 -6.09 10.33 19.07
CA ALA A 349 -5.25 11.44 18.64
C ALA A 349 -5.73 11.96 17.26
N ASN A 350 -5.53 13.26 17.03
CA ASN A 350 -6.00 14.01 15.87
C ASN A 350 -7.54 14.11 15.75
N ASN A 351 -8.31 13.71 16.76
CA ASN A 351 -9.75 13.98 16.83
C ASN A 351 -10.02 15.45 17.18
N VAL A 352 -11.15 15.97 16.69
CA VAL A 352 -11.66 17.30 17.06
C VAL A 352 -12.67 17.16 18.20
N ILE A 353 -12.52 17.98 19.24
CA ILE A 353 -13.44 18.07 20.38
C ILE A 353 -13.93 19.50 20.57
N LEU A 354 -15.16 19.64 21.06
CA LEU A 354 -15.70 20.92 21.54
C LEU A 354 -15.53 21.00 23.05
N VAL A 355 -15.08 22.14 23.55
CA VAL A 355 -14.89 22.38 24.98
C VAL A 355 -15.45 23.75 25.34
N THR A 356 -16.29 23.81 26.37
CA THR A 356 -16.68 25.09 26.97
C THR A 356 -15.49 25.63 27.76
N ASN A 357 -14.85 26.68 27.29
CA ASN A 357 -13.71 27.26 27.99
C ASN A 357 -14.16 27.82 29.35
N HIS A 358 -13.55 27.33 30.43
CA HIS A 358 -13.97 27.70 31.79
C HIS A 358 -13.64 29.14 32.17
N ALA A 359 -12.71 29.79 31.48
CA ALA A 359 -12.35 31.20 31.66
C ALA A 359 -13.20 32.15 30.80
N THR A 360 -13.33 31.89 29.50
CA THR A 360 -14.07 32.78 28.56
C THR A 360 -15.57 32.50 28.50
N LYS A 361 -16.00 31.29 28.90
CA LYS A 361 -17.37 30.77 28.74
C LYS A 361 -17.81 30.57 27.29
N GLU A 362 -16.87 30.62 26.36
CA GLU A 362 -17.13 30.35 24.95
C GLU A 362 -16.93 28.87 24.63
N LEU A 363 -17.72 28.37 23.68
CA LEU A 363 -17.57 27.01 23.16
C LEU A 363 -16.56 27.03 22.02
N GLU A 364 -15.46 26.29 22.18
CA GLU A 364 -14.31 26.36 21.29
C GLU A 364 -13.88 24.96 20.83
N GLU A 365 -13.20 24.89 19.69
CA GLU A 365 -12.73 23.64 19.09
C GLU A 365 -11.25 23.41 19.39
N TYR A 366 -10.93 22.17 19.77
CA TYR A 366 -9.58 21.73 20.10
C TYR A 366 -9.24 20.45 19.34
N LEU A 367 -7.99 20.34 18.90
CA LEU A 367 -7.45 19.13 18.28
C LEU A 367 -6.69 18.33 19.33
N VAL A 368 -7.03 17.05 19.49
CA VAL A 368 -6.38 16.14 20.44
C VAL A 368 -4.99 15.75 19.94
N GLU A 369 -3.97 15.94 20.79
CA GLU A 369 -2.57 15.58 20.51
C GLU A 369 -2.18 14.28 21.20
N SER A 370 -2.59 14.14 22.46
CA SER A 370 -2.21 13.02 23.33
C SER A 370 -3.36 12.60 24.23
N ILE A 371 -3.40 11.32 24.56
CA ILE A 371 -4.39 10.71 25.47
C ILE A 371 -3.66 9.74 26.39
N SER A 372 -4.00 9.74 27.68
CA SER A 372 -3.65 8.67 28.62
C SER A 372 -4.93 8.18 29.30
N ILE A 373 -5.32 6.93 29.06
CA ILE A 373 -6.51 6.29 29.63
C ILE A 373 -6.05 5.26 30.67
N GLY A 374 -6.44 5.45 31.93
CA GLY A 374 -6.33 4.37 32.91
C GLY A 374 -7.47 3.36 32.75
N LEU A 375 -7.17 2.08 32.98
CA LEU A 375 -8.10 0.97 32.74
C LEU A 375 -8.77 0.47 34.03
N GLY A 376 -8.42 1.04 35.19
CA GLY A 376 -9.08 0.79 36.46
C GLY A 376 -10.46 1.46 36.54
N VAL A 377 -11.33 0.91 37.39
CA VAL A 377 -12.73 1.39 37.53
C VAL A 377 -12.87 2.82 38.06
N SER A 378 -11.82 3.35 38.69
CA SER A 378 -11.79 4.72 39.23
C SER A 378 -10.76 5.60 38.52
N ASP A 379 -10.15 5.08 37.45
CA ASP A 379 -9.13 5.81 36.72
C ASP A 379 -9.78 6.88 35.83
N THR A 380 -9.02 7.93 35.58
CA THR A 380 -9.40 9.04 34.71
C THR A 380 -8.70 8.93 33.37
N MET A 381 -9.14 9.77 32.44
CA MET A 381 -8.48 10.00 31.16
C MET A 381 -7.84 11.39 31.18
N GLN A 382 -6.61 11.49 30.69
CA GLN A 382 -5.92 12.76 30.46
C GLN A 382 -5.88 13.03 28.96
N ILE A 383 -6.25 14.23 28.55
CA ILE A 383 -6.29 14.66 27.15
C ILE A 383 -5.44 15.92 27.02
N GLY A 384 -4.37 15.83 26.25
CA GLY A 384 -3.59 17.00 25.82
C GLY A 384 -4.06 17.43 24.43
N CYS A 385 -4.44 18.69 24.27
CA CYS A 385 -4.94 19.25 23.02
C CYS A 385 -4.42 20.68 22.79
N HIS A 386 -4.61 21.20 21.57
CA HIS A 386 -4.39 22.61 21.27
C HIS A 386 -5.63 23.21 20.57
N LYS A 387 -5.81 24.52 20.74
CA LYS A 387 -6.93 25.24 20.15
C LYS A 387 -6.85 25.28 18.63
N MET A 388 -7.97 25.07 17.96
CA MET A 388 -8.05 25.09 16.51
C MET A 388 -8.25 26.50 15.97
N TYR A 389 -7.43 26.85 14.99
CA TYR A 389 -7.61 28.03 14.16
C TYR A 389 -7.59 27.62 12.70
N TYR A 390 -8.69 27.89 12.01
CA TYR A 390 -8.84 27.54 10.61
C TYR A 390 -8.10 28.53 9.71
N ASP A 391 -7.30 28.01 8.78
CA ASP A 391 -6.61 28.83 7.78
C ASP A 391 -6.39 28.04 6.48
N THR A 392 -6.64 28.67 5.35
CA THR A 392 -6.44 28.06 4.03
C THR A 392 -4.97 27.81 3.70
N ALA A 393 -4.02 28.38 4.47
CA ALA A 393 -2.59 28.06 4.36
C ALA A 393 -2.26 26.59 4.64
N PHE A 394 -3.17 25.87 5.31
CA PHE A 394 -3.05 24.43 5.60
C PHE A 394 -3.84 23.55 4.64
N ASP A 395 -4.65 24.14 3.76
CA ASP A 395 -5.37 23.41 2.71
C ASP A 395 -4.36 23.00 1.63
N GLY A 396 -3.88 21.76 1.71
CA GLY A 396 -3.12 21.16 0.61
C GLY A 396 -4.03 20.75 -0.54
N GLU A 397 -3.50 20.70 -1.77
CA GLU A 397 -4.14 19.93 -2.84
C GLU A 397 -4.24 18.47 -2.41
N ASP A 398 -5.44 17.91 -2.50
CA ASP A 398 -5.69 16.50 -2.25
C ASP A 398 -5.44 15.76 -3.56
N ALA A 399 -4.29 15.10 -3.60
CA ALA A 399 -3.81 14.40 -4.78
C ALA A 399 -4.81 13.28 -5.18
N SER A 400 -5.50 12.70 -4.19
CA SER A 400 -6.57 11.71 -4.43
C SER A 400 -7.71 12.26 -5.28
N GLU A 401 -8.10 13.52 -5.04
CA GLU A 401 -9.24 14.15 -5.72
C GLU A 401 -8.91 14.49 -7.17
N LYS A 402 -7.64 14.82 -7.45
CA LYS A 402 -7.14 15.15 -8.78
C LYS A 402 -7.24 13.98 -9.77
N TYR A 403 -7.03 12.74 -9.31
CA TYR A 403 -7.00 11.54 -10.16
C TYR A 403 -8.14 10.56 -9.93
N LYS A 404 -9.06 10.89 -9.02
CA LYS A 404 -10.19 10.04 -8.64
C LYS A 404 -10.97 9.52 -9.84
N GLU A 405 -11.31 10.40 -10.79
CA GLU A 405 -12.07 10.00 -11.98
C GLU A 405 -11.32 8.97 -12.83
N ALA A 406 -10.02 9.16 -13.04
CA ALA A 406 -9.20 8.21 -13.79
C ALA A 406 -9.11 6.85 -13.07
N ILE A 407 -8.89 6.86 -11.75
CA ILE A 407 -8.84 5.65 -10.93
C ILE A 407 -10.16 4.87 -11.01
N GLU A 408 -11.30 5.55 -10.83
CA GLU A 408 -12.62 4.91 -10.89
C GLU A 408 -12.92 4.31 -12.27
N LEU A 409 -12.45 4.93 -13.36
CA LEU A 409 -12.59 4.37 -14.71
C LEU A 409 -11.75 3.09 -14.90
N VAL A 410 -10.54 3.05 -14.34
CA VAL A 410 -9.70 1.84 -14.36
C VAL A 410 -10.32 0.74 -13.50
N ILE A 411 -10.82 1.08 -12.31
CA ILE A 411 -11.53 0.14 -11.43
C ILE A 411 -12.77 -0.43 -12.15
N ASP A 412 -13.56 0.40 -12.82
CA ASP A 412 -14.71 -0.06 -13.62
C ASP A 412 -14.30 -1.05 -14.71
N GLY A 413 -13.21 -0.77 -15.43
CA GLY A 413 -12.68 -1.68 -16.43
C GLY A 413 -12.27 -3.04 -15.85
N ILE A 414 -11.65 -3.04 -14.67
CA ILE A 414 -11.25 -4.25 -13.96
C ILE A 414 -12.46 -5.02 -13.41
N GLU A 415 -13.40 -4.33 -12.76
CA GLU A 415 -14.55 -4.94 -12.10
C GLU A 415 -15.61 -5.43 -13.09
N ASN A 416 -15.87 -4.65 -14.14
CA ASN A 416 -17.04 -4.83 -15.00
C ASN A 416 -16.69 -5.27 -16.43
N LYS A 417 -15.56 -4.83 -17.00
CA LYS A 417 -15.18 -5.11 -18.40
C LYS A 417 -14.19 -6.28 -18.57
N GLY A 418 -13.79 -6.89 -17.47
CA GLY A 418 -12.98 -8.10 -17.46
C GLY A 418 -11.51 -7.89 -17.85
N TRP A 419 -10.96 -6.68 -17.64
CA TRP A 419 -9.57 -6.36 -18.00
C TRP A 419 -8.52 -7.24 -17.31
N LEU A 420 -8.84 -7.87 -16.17
CA LEU A 420 -7.99 -8.90 -15.55
C LEU A 420 -8.48 -10.32 -15.84
N SER A 421 -9.78 -10.58 -15.61
CA SER A 421 -10.34 -11.94 -15.63
C SER A 421 -10.27 -12.61 -17.02
N LEU A 422 -10.42 -11.85 -18.11
CA LEU A 422 -10.32 -12.41 -19.46
C LEU A 422 -8.86 -12.78 -19.83
N GLY A 423 -7.90 -11.97 -19.37
CA GLY A 423 -6.47 -12.29 -19.40
C GLY A 423 -6.17 -13.61 -18.71
N GLU A 424 -6.63 -13.77 -17.47
CA GLU A 424 -6.45 -15.01 -16.69
C GLU A 424 -7.07 -16.24 -17.36
N LYS A 425 -8.29 -16.10 -17.89
CA LYS A 425 -8.96 -17.18 -18.61
C LYS A 425 -8.10 -17.64 -19.80
N ARG A 426 -7.56 -16.69 -20.57
CA ARG A 426 -6.68 -16.98 -21.71
C ARG A 426 -5.38 -17.67 -21.27
N ILE A 427 -4.76 -17.20 -20.18
CA ILE A 427 -3.58 -17.84 -19.59
C ILE A 427 -3.88 -19.30 -19.20
N LYS A 428 -5.00 -19.56 -18.55
CA LYS A 428 -5.43 -20.93 -18.23
C LYS A 428 -5.67 -21.77 -19.49
N ASP A 429 -6.31 -21.19 -20.49
CA ASP A 429 -6.70 -21.89 -21.72
C ASP A 429 -5.50 -22.25 -22.60
N PHE A 430 -4.42 -21.47 -22.58
CA PHE A 430 -3.26 -21.68 -23.47
C PHE A 430 -1.96 -22.06 -22.74
N TYR A 431 -1.72 -21.54 -21.54
CA TYR A 431 -0.56 -21.88 -20.70
C TYR A 431 -0.88 -22.89 -19.60
N GLY A 432 -2.16 -23.11 -19.27
CA GLY A 432 -2.55 -24.09 -18.24
C GLY A 432 -2.16 -23.66 -16.82
N LEU A 433 -1.89 -22.38 -16.62
CA LEU A 433 -1.59 -21.78 -15.33
C LEU A 433 -2.80 -21.05 -14.79
N GLU A 434 -2.96 -21.05 -13.47
CA GLU A 434 -4.01 -20.32 -12.77
C GLU A 434 -3.51 -19.95 -11.37
N GLY A 435 -4.06 -18.87 -10.81
CA GLY A 435 -3.78 -18.44 -9.44
C GLY A 435 -4.44 -19.34 -8.39
N ASN A 436 -3.94 -19.29 -7.15
CA ASN A 436 -4.41 -20.09 -6.02
C ASN A 436 -5.34 -19.33 -5.05
N LYS A 437 -6.01 -18.27 -5.51
CA LYS A 437 -6.81 -17.31 -4.73
C LYS A 437 -6.01 -16.43 -3.77
N SER A 438 -4.69 -16.32 -3.96
CA SER A 438 -3.90 -15.31 -3.25
C SER A 438 -4.33 -13.89 -3.61
N LYS A 439 -3.85 -12.91 -2.83
CA LYS A 439 -4.23 -11.51 -2.98
C LYS A 439 -3.34 -10.80 -4.01
N ILE A 440 -3.95 -9.99 -4.87
CA ILE A 440 -3.27 -8.93 -5.62
C ILE A 440 -3.80 -7.58 -5.15
N VAL A 441 -2.89 -6.69 -4.76
CA VAL A 441 -3.21 -5.30 -4.44
C VAL A 441 -2.98 -4.44 -5.67
N ILE A 442 -4.03 -3.82 -6.21
CA ILE A 442 -3.97 -2.88 -7.32
C ILE A 442 -3.58 -1.51 -6.77
N ARG A 443 -2.54 -0.92 -7.36
CA ARG A 443 -2.00 0.39 -6.97
C ARG A 443 -1.98 1.33 -8.15
N PHE A 444 -2.10 2.61 -7.84
CA PHE A 444 -2.05 3.66 -8.83
C PHE A 444 -0.82 4.55 -8.57
N GLU A 445 -0.19 5.01 -9.65
CA GLU A 445 0.80 6.07 -9.64
C GLU A 445 0.55 7.03 -10.80
N HIS A 446 1.23 8.16 -10.79
CA HIS A 446 1.22 9.07 -11.94
C HIS A 446 2.64 9.59 -12.15
N GLN A 447 3.34 9.07 -13.14
CA GLN A 447 4.69 9.51 -13.46
C GLN A 447 4.67 10.52 -14.62
N SER A 448 5.85 10.82 -15.16
CA SER A 448 5.93 11.59 -16.41
C SER A 448 5.52 10.70 -17.58
N VAL A 449 4.82 11.27 -18.56
CA VAL A 449 4.42 10.53 -19.77
C VAL A 449 5.63 9.88 -20.44
N GLY A 450 5.50 8.59 -20.73
CA GLY A 450 6.50 7.70 -21.31
C GLY A 450 7.20 6.87 -20.25
N GLY A 451 7.13 5.54 -20.38
CA GLY A 451 7.75 4.63 -19.44
C GLY A 451 7.03 3.28 -19.38
N THR A 452 6.94 2.72 -18.18
CA THR A 452 6.24 1.46 -17.90
C THR A 452 4.79 1.76 -17.53
N THR A 453 3.87 1.38 -18.40
CA THR A 453 2.43 1.67 -18.24
C THR A 453 1.77 0.94 -17.07
N ALA A 454 2.16 -0.32 -16.83
CA ALA A 454 1.75 -1.10 -15.68
C ALA A 454 2.81 -2.18 -15.39
N TYR A 455 2.89 -2.67 -14.16
CA TYR A 455 3.80 -3.77 -13.81
C TYR A 455 3.32 -4.56 -12.59
N VAL A 456 3.65 -5.86 -12.58
CA VAL A 456 3.46 -6.74 -11.41
C VAL A 456 4.74 -6.88 -10.60
N THR A 457 4.62 -6.70 -9.28
CA THR A 457 5.67 -7.03 -8.30
C THR A 457 5.25 -8.21 -7.43
N GLY A 458 6.06 -9.27 -7.43
CA GLY A 458 5.94 -10.37 -6.48
C GLY A 458 7.00 -10.32 -5.38
N TYR A 459 6.71 -10.90 -4.22
CA TYR A 459 7.54 -10.81 -3.02
C TYR A 459 8.03 -12.20 -2.60
N LEU A 460 9.33 -12.36 -2.41
CA LEU A 460 9.92 -13.66 -2.05
C LEU A 460 9.34 -14.16 -0.72
N GLY A 461 8.79 -15.37 -0.71
CA GLY A 461 8.18 -15.99 0.48
C GLY A 461 6.71 -15.63 0.71
N PHE A 462 6.10 -14.83 -0.16
CA PHE A 462 4.69 -14.44 -0.08
C PHE A 462 3.95 -14.74 -1.39
N ASP A 463 2.70 -15.17 -1.26
CA ASP A 463 1.80 -15.38 -2.41
C ASP A 463 1.06 -14.09 -2.80
N ILE A 464 1.12 -13.06 -1.95
CA ILE A 464 0.55 -11.73 -2.23
C ILE A 464 1.44 -11.00 -3.25
N GLN A 465 0.81 -10.26 -4.15
CA GLN A 465 1.49 -9.47 -5.18
C GLN A 465 0.87 -8.08 -5.29
N THR A 466 1.56 -7.17 -5.98
CA THR A 466 1.00 -5.87 -6.35
C THR A 466 1.02 -5.69 -7.86
N LEU A 467 -0.05 -5.10 -8.40
CA LEU A 467 -0.11 -4.62 -9.78
C LEU A 467 -0.21 -3.10 -9.73
N THR A 468 0.85 -2.43 -10.15
CA THR A 468 0.89 -0.96 -10.21
C THR A 468 0.52 -0.49 -11.61
N ILE A 469 -0.33 0.53 -11.69
CA ILE A 469 -0.81 1.15 -12.92
C ILE A 469 -0.39 2.62 -12.91
N ASP A 470 0.39 3.06 -13.91
CA ASP A 470 0.74 4.46 -14.09
C ASP A 470 -0.35 5.17 -14.91
N LEU A 471 -1.14 6.00 -14.24
CA LEU A 471 -2.27 6.71 -14.84
C LEU A 471 -1.84 7.67 -15.96
N ALA A 472 -0.60 8.15 -15.97
CA ALA A 472 -0.10 9.05 -17.02
C ALA A 472 -0.01 8.33 -18.37
N ASP A 473 0.43 7.07 -18.35
CA ASP A 473 0.65 6.24 -19.54
C ASP A 473 -0.51 5.30 -19.84
N PHE A 474 -1.20 4.83 -18.81
CA PHE A 474 -2.35 3.93 -18.94
C PHE A 474 -3.56 4.68 -19.50
N GLY A 475 -3.68 5.97 -19.15
CA GLY A 475 -4.85 6.78 -19.47
C GLY A 475 -6.12 6.21 -18.85
N THR A 476 -7.27 6.71 -19.28
CA THR A 476 -8.57 6.24 -18.78
C THR A 476 -9.20 5.15 -19.66
N GLY A 477 -8.80 5.10 -20.94
CA GLY A 477 -9.39 4.22 -21.95
C GLY A 477 -10.85 4.56 -22.29
N VAL A 478 -11.28 4.32 -23.53
CA VAL A 478 -12.69 4.40 -23.95
C VAL A 478 -13.19 3.06 -24.48
N GLY A 479 -14.49 2.83 -24.36
CA GLY A 479 -15.11 1.58 -24.80
C GLY A 479 -14.84 0.39 -23.89
N GLU A 480 -15.04 -0.82 -24.44
CA GLU A 480 -15.00 -2.07 -23.70
C GLU A 480 -13.56 -2.59 -23.48
N SER A 481 -12.70 -2.48 -24.49
CA SER A 481 -11.27 -2.86 -24.41
C SER A 481 -10.39 -1.80 -23.74
N GLY A 482 -10.91 -0.58 -23.56
CA GLY A 482 -10.15 0.54 -23.01
C GLY A 482 -9.12 1.08 -24.01
N ASP A 483 -9.58 1.47 -25.19
CA ASP A 483 -8.76 2.14 -26.20
C ASP A 483 -8.28 3.50 -25.64
N ASN A 484 -6.96 3.68 -25.55
CA ASN A 484 -6.34 4.90 -25.02
C ASN A 484 -5.90 5.88 -26.13
N GLU A 485 -6.26 5.61 -27.39
CA GLU A 485 -5.89 6.40 -28.58
C GLU A 485 -4.37 6.48 -28.85
N LEU A 486 -3.54 5.75 -28.10
CA LEU A 486 -2.08 5.68 -28.30
C LEU A 486 -1.68 4.61 -29.32
N GLY A 487 -2.58 3.65 -29.56
CA GLY A 487 -2.43 2.60 -30.56
C GLY A 487 -3.15 1.33 -30.15
N LYS A 488 -3.58 0.53 -31.14
CA LYS A 488 -4.33 -0.71 -30.87
C LYS A 488 -3.56 -1.76 -30.05
N GLY A 489 -2.23 -1.71 -30.09
CA GLY A 489 -1.36 -2.54 -29.26
C GLY A 489 -1.47 -2.25 -27.77
N ASP A 490 -1.92 -1.04 -27.42
CA ASP A 490 -1.87 -0.49 -26.07
C ASP A 490 -3.28 -0.33 -25.47
N HIS A 491 -4.28 -1.08 -25.94
CA HIS A 491 -5.57 -1.14 -25.25
C HIS A 491 -5.38 -1.62 -23.79
N ASN A 492 -6.12 -1.02 -22.86
CA ASN A 492 -5.95 -1.25 -21.42
C ASN A 492 -6.17 -2.71 -21.01
N ASP A 493 -7.11 -3.42 -21.65
CA ASP A 493 -7.32 -4.84 -21.43
C ASP A 493 -6.13 -5.70 -21.89
N ARG A 494 -5.42 -5.29 -22.95
CA ARG A 494 -4.17 -5.92 -23.44
C ARG A 494 -3.01 -5.68 -22.52
N ILE A 495 -2.83 -4.44 -22.07
CA ILE A 495 -1.78 -4.09 -21.09
C ILE A 495 -1.99 -4.92 -19.82
N LEU A 496 -3.20 -4.94 -19.26
CA LEU A 496 -3.47 -5.72 -18.05
C LEU A 496 -3.47 -7.23 -18.31
N GLY A 497 -3.86 -7.68 -19.50
CA GLY A 497 -3.73 -9.07 -19.93
C GLY A 497 -2.28 -9.55 -19.99
N HIS A 498 -1.34 -8.69 -20.43
CA HIS A 498 0.11 -8.92 -20.37
C HIS A 498 0.58 -9.04 -18.92
N GLU A 499 0.23 -8.07 -18.08
CA GLU A 499 0.62 -8.06 -16.66
C GLU A 499 0.08 -9.27 -15.89
N MET A 500 -1.12 -9.75 -16.22
CA MET A 500 -1.67 -10.96 -15.62
C MET A 500 -0.86 -12.22 -15.94
N VAL A 501 -0.08 -12.26 -17.04
CA VAL A 501 0.86 -13.36 -17.29
C VAL A 501 1.91 -13.40 -16.18
N HIS A 502 2.48 -12.25 -15.84
CA HIS A 502 3.47 -12.14 -14.77
C HIS A 502 2.89 -12.51 -13.41
N ALA A 503 1.70 -11.99 -13.07
CA ALA A 503 1.02 -12.32 -11.82
C ALA A 503 0.72 -13.82 -11.68
N VAL A 504 0.21 -14.45 -12.75
CA VAL A 504 -0.07 -15.89 -12.76
C VAL A 504 1.22 -16.70 -12.71
N MET A 505 2.28 -16.31 -13.41
CA MET A 505 3.58 -16.99 -13.36
C MET A 505 4.19 -16.94 -11.96
N ASN A 506 4.23 -15.76 -11.34
CA ASN A 506 4.75 -15.58 -9.98
C ASN A 506 4.02 -16.49 -8.98
N ASN A 507 2.70 -16.59 -9.09
CA ASN A 507 1.91 -17.46 -8.21
C ASN A 507 2.08 -18.96 -8.55
N ALA A 508 1.95 -19.33 -9.82
CA ALA A 508 1.92 -20.73 -10.23
C ALA A 508 3.30 -21.40 -10.18
N PHE A 509 4.38 -20.65 -10.41
CA PHE A 509 5.76 -21.14 -10.33
C PHE A 509 6.41 -20.88 -8.97
N GLY A 510 6.03 -19.79 -8.30
CA GLY A 510 6.69 -19.29 -7.09
C GLY A 510 7.82 -18.32 -7.41
N MET A 511 7.99 -17.30 -6.55
CA MET A 511 9.01 -16.26 -6.69
C MET A 511 10.44 -16.80 -6.70
N ASP A 512 10.68 -17.93 -6.05
CA ASP A 512 11.98 -18.62 -6.03
C ASP A 512 12.39 -19.21 -7.39
N LYS A 513 11.46 -19.30 -8.34
CA LYS A 513 11.71 -19.65 -9.74
C LYS A 513 11.67 -18.41 -10.64
N THR A 514 10.62 -17.59 -10.54
CA THR A 514 10.40 -16.47 -11.49
C THR A 514 11.47 -15.39 -11.41
N MET A 515 12.06 -15.16 -10.24
CA MET A 515 13.13 -14.15 -10.09
C MET A 515 14.44 -14.51 -10.80
N TYR A 516 14.65 -15.79 -11.15
CA TYR A 516 15.83 -16.28 -11.88
C TYR A 516 15.49 -16.70 -13.31
N MET A 517 14.24 -16.51 -13.73
CA MET A 517 13.74 -16.88 -15.04
C MET A 517 14.20 -15.87 -16.09
N GLN A 518 14.55 -16.34 -17.29
CA GLN A 518 14.98 -15.47 -18.37
C GLN A 518 13.86 -14.50 -18.81
N GLU A 519 14.19 -13.21 -18.90
CA GLU A 519 13.23 -12.15 -19.26
C GLU A 519 12.56 -12.36 -20.62
N TRP A 520 13.31 -12.84 -21.62
CA TRP A 520 12.74 -13.12 -22.94
C TRP A 520 11.57 -14.10 -22.89
N PHE A 521 11.55 -15.01 -21.91
CA PHE A 521 10.46 -15.95 -21.73
C PHE A 521 9.30 -15.33 -20.96
N LYS A 522 9.57 -14.54 -19.92
CA LYS A 522 8.53 -13.85 -19.13
C LYS A 522 7.79 -12.83 -20.00
N GLU A 523 8.51 -11.86 -20.55
CA GLU A 523 7.95 -10.81 -21.39
C GLU A 523 7.44 -11.37 -22.73
N GLY A 524 8.17 -12.30 -23.33
CA GLY A 524 7.69 -12.97 -24.54
C GLY A 524 6.40 -13.74 -24.33
N SER A 525 6.19 -14.34 -23.14
CA SER A 525 4.93 -15.01 -22.80
C SER A 525 3.78 -14.02 -22.61
N GLY A 526 4.07 -12.84 -22.05
CA GLY A 526 3.17 -11.69 -21.99
C GLY A 526 2.71 -11.26 -23.37
N GLU A 527 3.66 -10.88 -24.23
CA GLU A 527 3.38 -10.41 -25.60
C GLU A 527 2.65 -11.48 -26.42
N PHE A 528 2.96 -12.76 -26.22
CA PHE A 528 2.34 -13.85 -26.98
C PHE A 528 0.89 -14.17 -26.57
N ILE A 529 0.49 -13.88 -25.31
CA ILE A 529 -0.86 -14.23 -24.86
C ILE A 529 -1.92 -13.43 -25.60
N HIS A 530 -1.68 -12.13 -25.77
CA HIS A 530 -2.58 -11.19 -26.43
C HIS A 530 -2.14 -10.82 -27.85
N GLY A 531 -0.93 -11.19 -28.26
CA GLY A 531 -0.38 -10.90 -29.58
C GLY A 531 0.30 -9.54 -29.63
N ALA A 532 1.39 -9.44 -30.38
CA ALA A 532 2.26 -8.26 -30.42
C ALA A 532 2.63 -7.86 -31.86
N ASP A 533 1.79 -8.23 -32.83
CA ASP A 533 2.05 -7.94 -34.23
C ASP A 533 2.12 -6.43 -34.51
N GLU A 534 1.37 -5.59 -33.80
CA GLU A 534 1.52 -4.13 -33.86
C GLU A 534 2.93 -3.68 -33.49
N ARG A 535 3.48 -4.19 -32.38
CA ARG A 535 4.86 -3.90 -31.94
C ARG A 535 5.89 -4.49 -32.89
N LEU A 536 5.69 -5.71 -33.38
CA LEU A 536 6.58 -6.33 -34.35
C LEU A 536 6.67 -5.51 -35.63
N LYS A 537 5.53 -4.96 -36.12
CA LYS A 537 5.50 -4.08 -37.29
C LYS A 537 6.37 -2.84 -37.12
N THR A 538 6.30 -2.16 -35.98
CA THR A 538 7.11 -0.94 -35.76
C THR A 538 8.62 -1.24 -35.85
N ILE A 539 9.01 -2.47 -35.49
CA ILE A 539 10.39 -2.93 -35.53
C ILE A 539 10.82 -3.33 -36.95
N ILE A 540 10.08 -4.21 -37.64
CA ILE A 540 10.57 -4.86 -38.88
C ILE A 540 10.04 -4.28 -40.18
N VAL A 541 8.96 -3.48 -40.16
CA VAL A 541 8.33 -2.95 -41.37
C VAL A 541 8.87 -1.56 -41.68
N GLU A 542 9.25 -1.35 -42.95
CA GLU A 542 9.73 -0.07 -43.46
C GLU A 542 9.20 0.14 -44.87
N GLY A 543 8.50 1.25 -45.10
CA GLY A 543 7.90 1.56 -46.40
C GLY A 543 6.82 0.56 -46.84
N GLY A 544 6.03 0.04 -45.89
CA GLY A 544 4.91 -0.90 -46.16
C GLY A 544 5.34 -2.33 -46.51
N LYS A 545 6.60 -2.70 -46.23
CA LYS A 545 7.14 -4.05 -46.46
C LYS A 545 8.09 -4.45 -45.33
N ILE A 546 8.26 -5.76 -45.14
CA ILE A 546 9.26 -6.29 -44.20
C ILE A 546 10.66 -5.93 -44.72
N SER A 547 11.45 -5.27 -43.86
CA SER A 547 12.85 -4.92 -44.13
C SER A 547 13.76 -6.06 -43.71
N ASP A 548 14.47 -6.67 -44.66
CA ASP A 548 15.40 -7.76 -44.38
C ASP A 548 16.49 -7.35 -43.39
N THR A 549 16.96 -6.10 -43.45
CA THR A 549 17.97 -5.58 -42.52
C THR A 549 17.43 -5.55 -41.09
N ARG A 550 16.23 -4.99 -40.89
CA ARG A 550 15.62 -4.87 -39.56
C ARG A 550 15.21 -6.25 -39.00
N LEU A 551 14.64 -7.11 -39.84
CA LEU A 551 14.30 -8.47 -39.44
C LEU A 551 15.55 -9.27 -39.03
N ASN A 552 16.63 -9.20 -39.80
CA ASN A 552 17.89 -9.87 -39.43
C ASN A 552 18.46 -9.32 -38.11
N ALA A 553 18.35 -8.01 -37.86
CA ALA A 553 18.77 -7.41 -36.60
C ALA A 553 17.94 -7.92 -35.41
N LEU A 554 16.61 -8.02 -35.57
CA LEU A 554 15.72 -8.57 -34.55
C LEU A 554 16.03 -10.04 -34.25
N ILE A 555 16.23 -10.89 -35.28
CA ILE A 555 16.59 -12.30 -35.08
C ILE A 555 17.97 -12.44 -34.43
N ALA A 556 18.91 -11.56 -34.77
CA ALA A 556 20.21 -11.52 -34.09
C ALA A 556 20.07 -11.12 -32.61
N ARG A 557 19.18 -10.17 -32.28
CA ARG A 557 18.86 -9.82 -30.90
C ARG A 557 18.22 -10.99 -30.15
N ALA A 558 17.21 -11.65 -30.72
CA ALA A 558 16.59 -12.84 -30.16
C ALA A 558 17.61 -13.97 -29.92
N THR A 559 18.51 -14.21 -30.87
CA THR A 559 19.61 -15.17 -30.69
C THR A 559 20.54 -14.80 -29.53
N ARG A 560 20.85 -13.51 -29.35
CA ARG A 560 21.65 -13.05 -28.20
C ARG A 560 20.93 -13.31 -26.87
N LEU A 561 19.64 -13.00 -26.78
CA LEU A 561 18.84 -13.25 -25.57
C LEU A 561 18.78 -14.74 -25.22
N LEU A 562 18.59 -15.62 -26.21
CA LEU A 562 18.65 -17.07 -26.03
C LEU A 562 20.02 -17.55 -25.50
N ASN A 563 21.11 -16.87 -25.86
CA ASN A 563 22.47 -17.16 -25.38
C ASN A 563 22.83 -16.42 -24.07
N GLY A 564 21.85 -15.85 -23.35
CA GLY A 564 22.09 -15.18 -22.06
C GLY A 564 22.50 -13.71 -22.17
N GLY A 565 22.23 -13.07 -23.31
CA GLY A 565 22.36 -11.61 -23.45
C GLY A 565 21.47 -10.85 -22.46
N GLN A 566 21.91 -9.67 -22.04
CA GLN A 566 21.17 -8.81 -21.13
C GLN A 566 19.88 -8.30 -21.78
N TRP A 567 18.81 -8.27 -20.99
CA TRP A 567 17.55 -7.60 -21.32
C TRP A 567 17.70 -6.10 -21.07
N GLU A 568 17.30 -5.28 -22.03
CA GLU A 568 17.46 -3.82 -22.04
C GLU A 568 16.11 -3.09 -21.99
N SER A 569 14.99 -3.82 -21.91
CA SER A 569 13.62 -3.29 -21.88
C SER A 569 13.26 -2.39 -23.07
N LEU A 570 13.83 -2.68 -24.25
CA LEU A 570 13.56 -1.98 -25.50
C LEU A 570 12.49 -2.72 -26.32
N SER A 571 11.77 -2.03 -27.20
CA SER A 571 10.77 -2.68 -28.09
C SER A 571 11.33 -3.88 -28.85
N ASP A 572 12.61 -3.82 -29.28
CA ASP A 572 13.31 -4.94 -29.92
C ASP A 572 13.42 -6.19 -29.03
N ASP A 573 13.48 -6.01 -27.71
CA ASP A 573 13.56 -7.12 -26.74
C ASP A 573 12.23 -7.83 -26.61
N TYR A 574 11.15 -7.06 -26.44
CA TYR A 574 9.79 -7.57 -26.42
C TYR A 574 9.43 -8.25 -27.75
N GLY A 575 9.74 -7.62 -28.88
CA GLY A 575 9.57 -8.22 -30.20
C GLY A 575 10.41 -9.49 -30.39
N ALA A 576 11.63 -9.53 -29.87
CA ALA A 576 12.48 -10.72 -29.90
C ALA A 576 11.89 -11.86 -29.04
N GLY A 577 11.46 -11.57 -27.80
CA GLY A 577 10.79 -12.51 -26.91
C GLY A 577 9.52 -13.09 -27.55
N TYR A 578 8.69 -12.23 -28.14
CA TYR A 578 7.48 -12.62 -28.87
C TYR A 578 7.78 -13.62 -30.01
N ILE A 579 8.78 -13.33 -30.86
CA ILE A 579 9.17 -14.24 -31.95
C ILE A 579 9.77 -15.55 -31.41
N ILE A 580 10.55 -15.51 -30.32
CA ILE A 580 11.07 -16.72 -29.67
C ILE A 580 9.91 -17.61 -29.23
N MET A 581 8.88 -17.05 -28.59
CA MET A 581 7.73 -17.81 -28.09
C MET A 581 6.90 -18.41 -29.22
N LYS A 582 6.64 -17.65 -30.31
CA LYS A 582 5.97 -18.18 -31.51
C LYS A 582 6.76 -19.31 -32.17
N TYR A 583 8.08 -19.14 -32.29
CA TYR A 583 8.96 -20.17 -32.85
C TYR A 583 9.01 -21.41 -31.97
N LEU A 584 9.07 -21.25 -30.65
CA LEU A 584 9.02 -22.35 -29.69
C LEU A 584 7.72 -23.14 -29.84
N ASP A 585 6.56 -22.46 -29.81
CA ASP A 585 5.27 -23.15 -29.91
C ASP A 585 5.15 -23.90 -31.26
N LYS A 586 5.63 -23.30 -32.36
CA LYS A 586 5.65 -23.93 -33.68
C LYS A 586 6.45 -25.23 -33.72
N ASN A 587 7.50 -25.33 -32.91
CA ASN A 587 8.43 -26.47 -32.88
C ASN A 587 8.16 -27.44 -31.71
N LEU A 588 7.02 -27.34 -31.03
CA LEU A 588 6.62 -28.34 -30.05
C LEU A 588 6.42 -29.71 -30.72
N SER A 589 6.84 -30.76 -30.02
CA SER A 589 6.65 -32.14 -30.46
C SER A 589 5.17 -32.46 -30.67
N SER A 590 4.88 -33.43 -31.54
CA SER A 590 3.48 -33.79 -31.86
C SER A 590 2.66 -34.10 -30.60
N GLY A 591 1.49 -33.48 -30.49
CA GLY A 591 0.60 -33.61 -29.32
C GLY A 591 0.99 -32.75 -28.11
N LYS A 592 2.07 -31.97 -28.19
CA LYS A 592 2.49 -31.03 -27.14
C LYS A 592 1.99 -29.61 -27.40
N THR A 593 1.80 -28.88 -26.32
CA THR A 593 1.35 -27.48 -26.30
C THR A 593 2.18 -26.67 -25.31
N MET A 594 2.04 -25.35 -25.31
CA MET A 594 2.68 -24.52 -24.29
C MET A 594 2.31 -24.94 -22.86
N LYS A 595 1.14 -25.57 -22.64
CA LYS A 595 0.79 -26.14 -21.33
C LYS A 595 1.81 -27.17 -20.84
N ASP A 596 2.39 -27.96 -21.74
CA ASP A 596 3.42 -28.94 -21.37
C ASP A 596 4.71 -28.24 -20.90
N ILE A 597 5.15 -27.18 -21.60
CA ILE A 597 6.30 -26.34 -21.21
C ILE A 597 6.06 -25.74 -19.82
N MET A 598 4.92 -25.08 -19.65
CA MET A 598 4.57 -24.40 -18.40
C MET A 598 4.43 -25.40 -17.24
N LYS A 599 3.80 -26.56 -17.48
CA LYS A 599 3.70 -27.65 -16.50
C LYS A 599 5.07 -28.20 -16.10
N HIS A 600 5.99 -28.36 -17.04
CA HIS A 600 7.35 -28.81 -16.75
C HIS A 600 8.07 -27.85 -15.79
N ILE A 601 7.98 -26.54 -16.05
CA ILE A 601 8.57 -25.49 -15.21
C ILE A 601 7.92 -25.53 -13.81
N LYS A 602 6.58 -25.62 -13.76
CA LYS A 602 5.81 -25.69 -12.52
C LYS A 602 6.20 -26.89 -11.67
N ASP A 603 6.24 -28.09 -12.26
CA ASP A 603 6.43 -29.36 -11.55
C ASP A 603 7.91 -29.64 -11.21
N SER A 604 8.86 -28.90 -11.78
CA SER A 604 10.29 -29.05 -11.47
C SER A 604 10.62 -28.68 -10.02
N ASP A 605 11.60 -29.36 -9.44
CA ASP A 605 12.15 -29.09 -8.11
C ASP A 605 13.28 -28.05 -8.12
N LYS A 606 13.75 -27.62 -9.30
CA LYS A 606 14.79 -26.58 -9.43
C LYS A 606 14.25 -25.23 -8.96
N LYS A 607 15.01 -24.59 -8.06
CA LYS A 607 14.71 -23.32 -7.39
C LYS A 607 16.00 -22.52 -7.20
N GLY A 608 15.90 -21.24 -6.86
CA GLY A 608 17.07 -20.39 -6.66
C GLY A 608 17.89 -20.26 -7.94
N TYR A 609 19.22 -20.17 -7.83
CA TYR A 609 20.10 -20.06 -9.01
C TYR A 609 19.92 -21.19 -10.03
N LYS A 610 19.44 -22.38 -9.63
CA LYS A 610 19.20 -23.52 -10.54
C LYS A 610 17.96 -23.34 -11.41
N ALA A 611 17.08 -22.40 -11.06
CA ALA A 611 15.88 -22.11 -11.83
C ALA A 611 16.20 -21.51 -13.21
N ASN A 612 17.42 -21.00 -13.40
CA ASN A 612 17.92 -20.53 -14.70
C ASN A 612 17.96 -21.62 -15.80
N GLU A 613 17.94 -22.91 -15.45
CA GLU A 613 17.92 -24.00 -16.43
C GLU A 613 16.50 -24.47 -16.76
N LEU A 614 15.46 -24.05 -16.01
CA LEU A 614 14.10 -24.57 -16.12
C LEU A 614 13.52 -24.47 -17.54
N ILE A 615 13.68 -23.31 -18.17
CA ILE A 615 13.16 -23.08 -19.51
C ILE A 615 13.90 -23.93 -20.54
N LYS A 616 15.22 -24.07 -20.39
CA LYS A 616 16.05 -24.90 -21.29
C LYS A 616 15.66 -26.36 -21.19
N ASP A 617 15.49 -26.87 -19.97
CA ASP A 617 15.04 -28.24 -19.72
C ASP A 617 13.65 -28.50 -20.32
N ALA A 618 12.71 -27.56 -20.12
CA ALA A 618 11.36 -27.67 -20.66
C ALA A 618 11.35 -27.70 -22.19
N ILE A 619 12.16 -26.85 -22.84
CA ILE A 619 12.32 -26.85 -24.29
C ILE A 619 12.85 -28.19 -24.77
N VAL A 620 13.94 -28.70 -24.19
CA VAL A 620 14.51 -30.02 -24.58
C VAL A 620 13.50 -31.15 -24.36
N ALA A 621 12.71 -31.10 -23.29
CA ALA A 621 11.74 -32.15 -22.97
C ALA A 621 10.51 -32.17 -23.89
N HIS A 622 10.16 -31.05 -24.53
CA HIS A 622 8.88 -30.89 -25.24
C HIS A 622 9.01 -30.46 -26.71
N THR A 623 10.24 -30.36 -27.22
CA THR A 623 10.56 -30.12 -28.63
C THR A 623 11.37 -31.29 -29.21
N PRO A 624 11.59 -31.38 -30.53
CA PRO A 624 12.44 -32.42 -31.12
C PRO A 624 13.96 -32.13 -30.98
N PHE A 625 14.36 -31.06 -30.28
CA PHE A 625 15.76 -30.68 -30.12
C PHE A 625 16.41 -31.46 -28.97
N GLY A 626 17.55 -32.10 -29.24
CA GLY A 626 18.27 -32.90 -28.23
C GLY A 626 18.95 -32.06 -27.15
N THR A 627 19.30 -30.82 -27.46
CA THR A 627 19.87 -29.84 -26.52
C THR A 627 19.25 -28.46 -26.74
N PHE A 628 19.35 -27.58 -25.73
CA PHE A 628 18.93 -26.19 -25.90
C PHE A 628 19.78 -25.47 -26.96
N THR A 629 21.07 -25.79 -27.08
CA THR A 629 21.93 -25.26 -28.15
C THR A 629 21.43 -25.65 -29.54
N ASP A 630 20.88 -26.86 -29.71
CA ASP A 630 20.28 -27.26 -30.99
C ASP A 630 19.05 -26.41 -31.33
N PHE A 631 18.21 -26.10 -30.33
CA PHE A 631 17.10 -25.16 -30.50
C PHE A 631 17.59 -23.77 -30.92
N VAL A 632 18.61 -23.23 -30.22
CA VAL A 632 19.18 -21.90 -30.54
C VAL A 632 19.75 -21.87 -31.96
N ASN A 633 20.57 -22.86 -32.33
CA ASN A 633 21.14 -22.96 -33.67
C ASN A 633 20.05 -23.05 -34.75
N ASN A 634 19.00 -23.83 -34.48
CA ASN A 634 17.87 -23.97 -35.40
C ASN A 634 17.08 -22.66 -35.53
N PHE A 635 16.82 -21.97 -34.41
CA PHE A 635 16.20 -20.66 -34.39
C PHE A 635 17.02 -19.66 -35.21
N SER A 636 18.31 -19.51 -34.93
CA SER A 636 19.18 -18.56 -35.64
C SER A 636 19.26 -18.81 -37.14
N ALA A 637 19.20 -20.07 -37.58
CA ALA A 637 19.25 -20.43 -38.98
C ALA A 637 17.92 -20.22 -39.73
N ASN A 638 16.77 -20.36 -39.05
CA ASN A 638 15.47 -20.49 -39.72
C ASN A 638 14.42 -19.44 -39.32
N ALA A 639 14.63 -18.68 -38.24
CA ALA A 639 13.63 -17.74 -37.73
C ALA A 639 13.29 -16.63 -38.73
N VAL A 640 14.25 -16.16 -39.54
CA VAL A 640 14.00 -15.18 -40.61
C VAL A 640 12.99 -15.71 -41.62
N ASN A 641 13.16 -16.97 -42.07
CA ASN A 641 12.21 -17.60 -42.99
C ASN A 641 10.87 -17.88 -42.31
N TYR A 642 10.89 -18.29 -41.05
CA TYR A 642 9.68 -18.47 -40.26
C TYR A 642 8.84 -17.20 -40.21
N VAL A 643 9.43 -16.04 -39.87
CA VAL A 643 8.68 -14.77 -39.85
C VAL A 643 8.10 -14.44 -41.23
N LYS A 644 8.86 -14.60 -42.31
CA LYS A 644 8.39 -14.28 -43.67
C LYS A 644 7.26 -15.18 -44.19
N THR A 645 7.17 -16.42 -43.72
CA THR A 645 6.26 -17.43 -44.29
C THR A 645 5.18 -17.92 -43.33
N GLY A 646 5.38 -17.72 -42.04
CA GLY A 646 4.58 -18.31 -40.96
C GLY A 646 4.07 -17.29 -39.95
N VAL A 647 4.38 -16.01 -40.11
CA VAL A 647 3.74 -14.89 -39.40
C VAL A 647 3.02 -14.05 -40.44
N SER A 648 1.70 -13.92 -40.30
CA SER A 648 0.92 -12.99 -41.12
C SER A 648 0.96 -11.62 -40.45
N LEU A 649 1.21 -10.57 -41.21
CA LEU A 649 1.12 -9.20 -40.73
C LEU A 649 0.32 -8.39 -41.73
N ASN A 650 -0.62 -7.57 -41.24
CA ASN A 650 -1.20 -6.54 -42.06
C ASN A 650 -0.23 -5.35 -42.18
N LEU A 651 0.61 -5.40 -43.21
CA LEU A 651 1.71 -4.46 -43.44
C LEU A 651 1.26 -3.00 -43.63
N THR A 652 -0.02 -2.77 -43.91
CA THR A 652 -0.63 -1.44 -44.02
C THR A 652 -1.93 -1.37 -43.22
N GLY A 653 -1.97 -0.48 -42.23
CA GLY A 653 -3.13 -0.31 -41.34
C GLY A 653 -3.11 -1.25 -40.14
N ASP A 654 -4.28 -1.38 -39.52
CA ASP A 654 -4.50 -2.15 -38.30
C ASP A 654 -4.37 -3.65 -38.53
N GLU A 655 -3.94 -4.39 -37.51
CA GLU A 655 -3.94 -5.85 -37.59
C GLU A 655 -5.36 -6.41 -37.62
N LEU A 656 -5.58 -7.39 -38.50
CA LEU A 656 -6.81 -8.18 -38.52
C LEU A 656 -6.74 -9.33 -37.50
N ASP A 657 -5.53 -9.79 -37.22
CA ASP A 657 -5.20 -10.74 -36.18
C ASP A 657 -3.92 -10.22 -35.50
N THR A 658 -3.96 -10.08 -34.18
CA THR A 658 -2.85 -9.59 -33.35
C THR A 658 -1.68 -10.56 -33.27
N GLY A 659 -1.84 -11.77 -33.83
CA GLY A 659 -0.86 -12.85 -33.78
C GLY A 659 -0.78 -13.53 -32.42
N SER A 660 -1.81 -13.37 -31.60
CA SER A 660 -1.92 -14.00 -30.29
C SER A 660 -1.92 -15.53 -30.37
N ILE A 661 -1.58 -16.20 -29.27
CA ILE A 661 -1.58 -17.68 -29.21
C ILE A 661 -2.94 -18.32 -29.58
N GLY A 662 -4.04 -17.60 -29.37
CA GLY A 662 -5.39 -18.03 -29.70
C GLY A 662 -5.96 -17.47 -31.00
N GLY A 663 -5.21 -16.65 -31.74
CA GLY A 663 -5.60 -16.11 -33.05
C GLY A 663 -5.44 -17.12 -34.18
N SER A 664 -6.08 -16.85 -35.31
CA SER A 664 -6.03 -17.65 -36.54
C SER A 664 -4.64 -17.74 -37.17
N ASP A 665 -3.78 -16.76 -36.91
CA ASP A 665 -2.37 -16.81 -37.32
C ASP A 665 -1.55 -17.85 -36.55
N HIS A 666 -2.15 -18.50 -35.56
CA HIS A 666 -1.47 -19.47 -34.72
C HIS A 666 -2.27 -20.77 -34.49
N ARG A 667 -3.08 -20.85 -33.42
CA ARG A 667 -3.86 -22.05 -33.06
C ARG A 667 -5.37 -21.85 -33.14
N GLY A 668 -5.83 -20.60 -33.27
CA GLY A 668 -7.23 -20.25 -33.41
C GLY A 668 -7.80 -20.59 -34.77
N THR A 669 -9.12 -20.57 -34.87
CA THR A 669 -9.84 -20.70 -36.16
C THR A 669 -10.44 -19.38 -36.63
N VAL A 670 -10.29 -18.31 -35.85
CA VAL A 670 -10.88 -17.00 -36.09
C VAL A 670 -9.81 -15.93 -35.87
N PRO A 671 -9.68 -14.94 -36.77
CA PRO A 671 -8.79 -13.81 -36.56
C PRO A 671 -9.25 -12.99 -35.35
N LEU A 672 -8.28 -12.58 -34.51
CA LEU A 672 -8.54 -11.78 -33.30
C LEU A 672 -7.78 -10.47 -33.38
N ASN A 673 -8.49 -9.40 -33.74
CA ASN A 673 -7.95 -8.03 -33.69
C ASN A 673 -7.78 -7.57 -32.23
N ALA A 674 -7.36 -6.31 -32.05
CA ALA A 674 -7.09 -5.73 -30.74
C ALA A 674 -8.32 -5.60 -29.84
N GLU A 675 -9.52 -5.48 -30.41
CA GLU A 675 -10.79 -5.34 -29.69
C GLU A 675 -11.44 -6.70 -29.36
N ASP A 676 -11.14 -7.73 -30.16
CA ASP A 676 -11.75 -9.06 -30.05
C ASP A 676 -10.88 -10.06 -29.26
N ILE A 677 -9.62 -9.69 -28.95
CA ILE A 677 -8.66 -10.56 -28.27
C ILE A 677 -9.15 -10.99 -26.89
N PHE A 678 -9.70 -10.04 -26.14
CA PHE A 678 -10.48 -10.26 -24.93
C PHE A 678 -11.92 -9.88 -25.27
N LYS A 679 -12.83 -10.85 -25.19
CA LYS A 679 -14.24 -10.58 -25.45
C LYS A 679 -14.87 -9.88 -24.25
N ASN A 680 -14.60 -8.59 -24.07
CA ASN A 680 -15.09 -7.80 -22.92
C ASN A 680 -16.62 -7.84 -22.78
N SER A 681 -17.35 -7.99 -23.90
CA SER A 681 -18.81 -8.21 -23.88
C SER A 681 -19.26 -9.50 -23.17
N GLU A 682 -18.36 -10.46 -22.96
CA GLU A 682 -18.60 -11.69 -22.19
C GLU A 682 -18.13 -11.55 -20.72
N ALA A 683 -17.68 -10.37 -20.29
CA ALA A 683 -17.33 -10.10 -18.90
C ALA A 683 -18.59 -10.16 -18.03
N ASN A 684 -18.56 -11.01 -17.00
CA ASN A 684 -19.72 -11.27 -16.15
C ASN A 684 -19.58 -10.64 -14.75
N GLY A 685 -18.96 -9.45 -14.65
CA GLY A 685 -18.65 -8.81 -13.37
C GLY A 685 -17.68 -9.60 -12.49
N ILE A 686 -16.91 -10.52 -13.09
CA ILE A 686 -15.88 -11.30 -12.40
C ILE A 686 -14.58 -10.51 -12.49
N ILE A 687 -14.11 -10.01 -11.34
CA ILE A 687 -12.87 -9.24 -11.24
C ILE A 687 -11.66 -10.12 -11.60
N SER A 688 -11.56 -11.30 -10.99
CA SER A 688 -10.46 -12.26 -11.21
C SER A 688 -10.94 -13.69 -10.94
N TYR A 689 -10.45 -14.67 -11.71
CA TYR A 689 -10.72 -16.09 -11.50
C TYR A 689 -9.74 -16.74 -10.53
N GLY A 690 -8.48 -16.32 -10.53
CA GLY A 690 -7.37 -16.92 -9.80
C GLY A 690 -6.91 -16.15 -8.57
N PHE A 691 -7.36 -14.91 -8.37
CA PHE A 691 -6.89 -14.03 -7.30
C PHE A 691 -8.04 -13.33 -6.56
N SER A 692 -7.76 -12.89 -5.34
CA SER A 692 -8.56 -11.91 -4.62
C SER A 692 -7.98 -10.53 -4.88
N ILE A 693 -8.79 -9.59 -5.35
CA ILE A 693 -8.32 -8.25 -5.70
C ILE A 693 -8.66 -7.28 -4.57
N GLU A 694 -7.69 -6.46 -4.19
CA GLU A 694 -7.86 -5.32 -3.29
C GLU A 694 -7.36 -4.07 -4.00
N PHE A 695 -8.15 -3.01 -4.00
CA PHE A 695 -7.75 -1.72 -4.56
C PHE A 695 -7.18 -0.85 -3.45
N ASP A 696 -5.98 -0.31 -3.66
CA ASP A 696 -5.42 0.75 -2.84
C ASP A 696 -6.14 2.05 -3.21
N ARG A 697 -7.32 2.24 -2.60
CA ARG A 697 -8.18 3.41 -2.84
C ARG A 697 -7.62 4.60 -2.07
N PRO A 698 -7.50 5.77 -2.71
CA PRO A 698 -7.16 7.00 -2.00
C PRO A 698 -8.13 7.36 -0.86
#